data_AF-A0A9C6T9B7-F1
#
_entry.id   AF-A0A9C6T9B7-F1
#
_cell.length_a   1.000
_cell.length_b   1.000
_cell.length_c   1.000
_cell.angle_alpha   90.00
_cell.angle_beta   90.00
_cell.angle_gamma   90.00
#
_symmetry.space_group_name_H-M   'P 1'
#
loop_
_entity.id
_entity.type
_entity.pdbx_description
1 polymer ?
#
loop_
_entity_poly.entity_id
_entity_poly.type
_entity_poly.pdbx_seq_one_letter_code
_entity_poly.pdbx_strand_id
1 'polypeptide(L)'
;MQIQFSLSWLLLLIFVIFSPQSQSFQSFDMLVDGVLAFVHNANETVTKVRTDVNEINNDLGEFDNAKKLENQIKVFQHFKNIATQINQIEKNHVTLSKHPLYDYLFDSATQMDKVGNMVDDMEAISEEFANFEKMANSENDNLIISFTEEITRPNSLKFLNNDFYLKLYGQRYISKEILSQLRQKYEMSSEKLCHSSQTPQQLVYSLYKDIALTELKAYILIEYSLLIRRVSGPSNFNTETNLVRNNYNNINEEALDTLINTMKKADRVLWRCNPENHVQGGTYEELTRLLQGYVENEVDLNSDGSCSQSCPDYTNTTKKGCFEQKFCSQQPSCSGRIHDCQFIESDLSVCQSPESSNRRYDYIQYSDGSRFGEREKCWRDVNNVESWRRLFYKCSYCFCLCDEPGPRSDRYFNLRPVISDVWDNKVVTGVRFVKKNRIIHLQIQQGQLLPRGAINESTVEWKPIDDYKIDDLNVTEGVDYHAMSYENRRINLDDITYKYGRIFLVTGVRFAVKQGRLRLEVSHGIYWFERGELNSYNIKGHQEHVKEIQILSLRGIFDYEHEKLNIDNLNVPTRSTHSSEPLSKENQYVEFVNTGLEKDAAQTTIPFLDMQDVASNPPVPLSGIGLYYKSSPGYGGFIAPRIISYDIADYVRLPISEP
;
A
#
# COMPACT_ATOMS: atom_id res chain seq x y z
N MET A 1 16.43 -51.35 -45.32
CA MET A 1 17.31 -52.36 -44.69
C MET A 1 18.69 -52.17 -45.30
N GLN A 2 19.75 -51.97 -44.48
CA GLN A 2 21.08 -51.46 -44.88
C GLN A 2 20.99 -50.04 -45.48
N ILE A 3 21.68 -48.98 -45.03
CA ILE A 3 22.96 -48.80 -44.31
C ILE A 3 24.20 -49.09 -45.16
N GLN A 4 24.78 -48.03 -45.71
CA GLN A 4 26.23 -47.77 -45.63
C GLN A 4 26.49 -46.26 -45.59
N PHE A 5 27.54 -45.85 -44.87
CA PHE A 5 27.86 -44.45 -44.54
C PHE A 5 29.16 -44.01 -45.22
N SER A 6 29.14 -42.84 -45.89
CA SER A 6 30.25 -41.86 -45.98
C SER A 6 29.71 -40.60 -46.70
N LEU A 7 30.28 -39.39 -46.64
CA LEU A 7 31.55 -38.96 -46.03
C LEU A 7 31.44 -37.46 -45.61
N SER A 8 30.95 -37.16 -44.40
CA SER A 8 30.84 -35.76 -43.92
C SER A 8 30.80 -35.60 -42.38
N TRP A 9 31.51 -36.47 -41.64
CA TRP A 9 31.68 -36.37 -40.17
C TRP A 9 33.17 -36.57 -39.83
N LEU A 10 33.97 -35.50 -39.93
CA LEU A 10 35.40 -35.54 -39.60
C LEU A 10 35.97 -34.15 -39.24
N LEU A 11 35.18 -33.33 -38.53
CA LEU A 11 35.60 -31.99 -38.08
C LEU A 11 35.04 -31.58 -36.69
N LEU A 12 34.40 -32.51 -35.97
CA LEU A 12 33.95 -32.35 -34.59
C LEU A 12 34.28 -33.64 -33.83
N LEU A 13 34.73 -33.49 -32.58
CA LEU A 13 35.15 -34.57 -31.66
C LEU A 13 36.39 -35.38 -32.08
N ILE A 14 37.57 -34.77 -31.92
CA ILE A 14 38.64 -35.23 -31.00
C ILE A 14 39.54 -34.02 -30.71
N PHE A 15 39.29 -33.37 -29.57
CA PHE A 15 40.27 -32.59 -28.78
C PHE A 15 39.67 -32.28 -27.40
N VAL A 16 39.25 -33.36 -26.72
CA VAL A 16 39.01 -33.36 -25.26
C VAL A 16 40.29 -33.89 -24.62
N ILE A 17 40.57 -33.49 -23.37
CA ILE A 17 41.83 -33.74 -22.65
C ILE A 17 42.99 -32.86 -23.17
N PHE A 18 42.96 -31.57 -22.83
CA PHE A 18 43.90 -31.01 -21.86
C PHE A 18 43.31 -29.73 -21.25
N SER A 19 43.25 -29.66 -19.92
CA SER A 19 42.91 -28.44 -19.18
C SER A 19 44.15 -27.59 -18.96
N PRO A 20 43.97 -26.27 -18.85
CA PRO A 20 44.37 -25.60 -17.61
C PRO A 20 43.17 -24.94 -16.90
N GLN A 21 43.43 -24.43 -15.70
CA GLN A 21 42.42 -23.88 -14.79
C GLN A 21 42.08 -22.41 -15.08
N SER A 22 40.93 -21.98 -14.52
CA SER A 22 40.66 -20.61 -14.06
C SER A 22 41.10 -19.44 -14.95
N GLN A 23 40.14 -18.90 -15.72
CA GLN A 23 40.10 -17.46 -15.98
C GLN A 23 38.85 -16.89 -15.31
N SER A 24 39.00 -15.72 -14.70
CA SER A 24 38.03 -15.13 -13.79
C SER A 24 36.84 -14.52 -14.52
N PHE A 25 35.63 -14.74 -13.99
CA PHE A 25 34.52 -13.82 -14.23
C PHE A 25 34.93 -12.43 -13.69
N GLN A 26 34.85 -11.40 -14.52
CA GLN A 26 35.16 -10.03 -14.12
C GLN A 26 33.92 -9.34 -13.54
N SER A 27 34.11 -8.64 -12.41
CA SER A 27 33.26 -7.58 -11.85
C SER A 27 31.75 -7.85 -11.78
N PHE A 28 31.27 -8.29 -10.61
CA PHE A 28 29.84 -8.43 -10.28
C PHE A 28 29.32 -7.17 -9.56
N ASP A 29 29.80 -5.98 -9.97
CA ASP A 29 29.81 -4.75 -9.17
C ASP A 29 28.61 -3.80 -9.41
N MET A 30 27.39 -4.34 -9.54
CA MET A 30 26.18 -3.51 -9.73
C MET A 30 24.90 -4.18 -9.20
N LEU A 31 24.94 -4.78 -8.00
CA LEU A 31 23.78 -5.46 -7.40
C LEU A 31 23.79 -5.42 -5.86
N VAL A 32 23.72 -4.21 -5.30
CA VAL A 32 23.41 -3.99 -3.88
C VAL A 32 22.19 -3.06 -3.75
N ASP A 33 21.11 -3.41 -4.45
CA ASP A 33 19.79 -2.83 -4.26
C ASP A 33 18.92 -3.82 -3.47
N GLY A 34 18.48 -3.36 -2.30
CA GLY A 34 17.87 -4.13 -1.21
C GLY A 34 17.28 -3.13 -0.21
N VAL A 35 16.27 -3.48 0.58
CA VAL A 35 15.69 -2.48 1.51
C VAL A 35 16.73 -2.02 2.54
N LEU A 36 17.72 -2.87 2.85
CA LEU A 36 18.85 -2.55 3.72
C LEU A 36 20.14 -2.12 2.97
N ALA A 37 20.07 -1.87 1.66
CA ALA A 37 21.22 -1.46 0.83
C ALA A 37 21.96 -0.24 1.41
N PHE A 38 21.21 0.77 1.84
CA PHE A 38 21.79 1.98 2.42
C PHE A 38 22.71 1.67 3.61
N VAL A 39 22.25 0.87 4.57
CA VAL A 39 23.02 0.53 5.79
C VAL A 39 24.29 -0.28 5.44
N HIS A 40 24.18 -1.16 4.44
CA HIS A 40 25.33 -1.92 3.93
C HIS A 40 26.37 -0.99 3.29
N ASN A 41 25.94 -0.17 2.33
CA ASN A 41 26.81 0.67 1.52
C ASN A 41 27.43 1.80 2.36
N ALA A 42 26.73 2.31 3.37
CA ALA A 42 27.26 3.23 4.37
C ALA A 42 28.39 2.58 5.20
N ASN A 43 28.16 1.40 5.76
CA ASN A 43 29.18 0.67 6.53
C ASN A 43 30.41 0.30 5.67
N GLU A 44 30.20 -0.13 4.43
CA GLU A 44 31.28 -0.40 3.48
C GLU A 44 32.10 0.86 3.17
N THR A 45 31.43 2.00 2.94
CA THR A 45 32.09 3.30 2.74
C THR A 45 32.91 3.72 3.96
N VAL A 46 32.38 3.56 5.18
CA VAL A 46 33.10 3.85 6.43
C VAL A 46 34.36 2.99 6.57
N THR A 47 34.28 1.69 6.29
CA THR A 47 35.43 0.78 6.29
C THR A 47 36.47 1.21 5.26
N LYS A 48 36.05 1.52 4.03
CA LYS A 48 36.95 1.99 2.97
C LYS A 48 37.65 3.30 3.34
N VAL A 49 36.91 4.29 3.87
CA VAL A 49 37.46 5.57 4.36
C VAL A 49 38.52 5.33 5.44
N ARG A 50 38.29 4.40 6.38
CA ARG A 50 39.29 4.05 7.41
C ARG A 50 40.54 3.43 6.79
N THR A 51 40.40 2.56 5.78
CA THR A 51 41.53 1.99 5.03
C THR A 51 42.30 3.08 4.28
N ASP A 52 41.63 3.88 3.44
CA ASP A 52 42.22 5.02 2.70
C ASP A 52 43.03 5.94 3.64
N VAL A 53 42.41 6.35 4.75
CA VAL A 53 43.03 7.26 5.73
C VAL A 53 44.21 6.59 6.45
N ASN A 54 44.14 5.30 6.76
CA ASN A 54 45.23 4.58 7.42
C ASN A 54 46.42 4.33 6.47
N GLU A 55 46.17 3.98 5.20
CA GLU A 55 47.21 3.84 4.17
C GLU A 55 47.94 5.17 3.94
N ILE A 56 47.19 6.26 3.73
CA ILE A 56 47.74 7.61 3.63
C ILE A 56 48.57 7.95 4.88
N ASN A 57 48.06 7.69 6.09
CA ASN A 57 48.78 8.00 7.34
C ASN A 57 50.03 7.14 7.59
N ASN A 58 50.19 6.01 6.90
CA ASN A 58 51.39 5.16 6.94
C ASN A 58 52.45 5.60 5.90
N ASP A 59 52.02 5.99 4.70
CA ASP A 59 52.90 6.57 3.68
C ASP A 59 53.44 7.96 4.09
N LEU A 60 52.65 8.71 4.88
CA LEU A 60 53.03 9.97 5.47
C LEU A 60 53.96 9.78 6.68
N GLY A 61 55.27 9.81 6.42
CA GLY A 61 56.30 9.98 7.46
C GLY A 61 56.29 11.36 8.13
N GLU A 62 57.45 11.86 8.53
CA GLU A 62 57.58 13.24 9.04
C GLU A 62 57.19 14.28 7.96
N PHE A 63 56.73 15.45 8.40
CA PHE A 63 56.27 16.52 7.50
C PHE A 63 57.39 17.02 6.57
N ASP A 64 57.24 16.75 5.27
CA ASP A 64 58.13 17.21 4.21
C ASP A 64 57.43 18.28 3.35
N ASN A 65 57.86 19.53 3.48
CA ASN A 65 57.31 20.66 2.74
C ASN A 65 57.54 20.55 1.22
N ALA A 66 58.52 19.77 0.74
CA ALA A 66 58.71 19.53 -0.69
C ALA A 66 57.64 18.59 -1.27
N LYS A 67 57.07 17.70 -0.45
CA LYS A 67 56.02 16.74 -0.84
C LYS A 67 54.60 17.20 -0.49
N LYS A 68 54.44 18.34 0.21
CA LYS A 68 53.13 18.86 0.64
C LYS A 68 52.08 18.83 -0.48
N LEU A 69 52.40 19.37 -1.66
CA LEU A 69 51.47 19.42 -2.80
C LEU A 69 51.14 18.02 -3.36
N GLU A 70 52.13 17.14 -3.50
CA GLU A 70 51.95 15.75 -3.93
C GLU A 70 51.02 14.99 -2.96
N ASN A 71 51.25 15.15 -1.66
CA ASN A 71 50.45 14.55 -0.60
C ASN A 71 49.01 15.12 -0.56
N GLN A 72 48.82 16.43 -0.73
CA GLN A 72 47.50 17.05 -0.85
C GLN A 72 46.73 16.50 -2.06
N ILE A 73 47.37 16.39 -3.23
CA ILE A 73 46.79 15.81 -4.44
C ILE A 73 46.36 14.36 -4.18
N LYS A 74 47.20 13.54 -3.52
CA LYS A 74 46.85 12.16 -3.15
C LYS A 74 45.62 12.12 -2.23
N VAL A 75 45.59 12.89 -1.14
CA VAL A 75 44.43 12.95 -0.23
C VAL A 75 43.14 13.32 -0.97
N PHE A 76 43.20 14.30 -1.87
CA PHE A 76 42.05 14.69 -2.69
C PHE A 76 41.63 13.67 -3.76
N GLN A 77 42.55 12.83 -4.26
CA GLN A 77 42.22 11.71 -5.17
C GLN A 77 41.42 10.62 -4.44
N HIS A 78 41.85 10.21 -3.24
CA HIS A 78 41.08 9.27 -2.42
C HIS A 78 39.72 9.86 -2.02
N PHE A 79 39.65 11.15 -1.62
CA PHE A 79 38.37 11.82 -1.35
C PHE A 79 37.43 11.79 -2.55
N LYS A 80 37.89 12.14 -3.76
CA LYS A 80 37.06 12.11 -4.99
C LYS A 80 36.49 10.71 -5.29
N ASN A 81 37.25 9.65 -5.01
CA ASN A 81 36.78 8.28 -5.15
C ASN A 81 35.65 7.94 -4.16
N ILE A 82 35.75 8.42 -2.91
CA ILE A 82 34.69 8.26 -1.90
C ILE A 82 33.47 9.14 -2.23
N ALA A 83 33.68 10.41 -2.59
CA ALA A 83 32.62 11.33 -2.97
C ALA A 83 31.81 10.81 -4.17
N THR A 84 32.46 10.16 -5.14
CA THR A 84 31.78 9.49 -6.25
C THR A 84 30.83 8.37 -5.78
N GLN A 85 31.20 7.60 -4.76
CA GLN A 85 30.34 6.57 -4.17
C GLN A 85 29.19 7.16 -3.34
N ILE A 86 29.44 8.21 -2.55
CA ILE A 86 28.39 8.97 -1.85
C ILE A 86 27.38 9.55 -2.84
N ASN A 87 27.86 10.17 -3.92
CA ASN A 87 27.05 10.72 -5.01
C ASN A 87 26.29 9.64 -5.83
N GLN A 88 26.61 8.35 -5.67
CA GLN A 88 25.83 7.22 -6.18
C GLN A 88 24.75 6.79 -5.18
N ILE A 89 25.10 6.64 -3.90
CA ILE A 89 24.15 6.32 -2.81
C ILE A 89 23.03 7.37 -2.74
N GLU A 90 23.38 8.65 -2.89
CA GLU A 90 22.43 9.78 -2.89
C GLU A 90 21.51 9.80 -4.12
N LYS A 91 22.00 9.37 -5.31
CA LYS A 91 21.14 9.27 -6.51
C LYS A 91 20.11 8.14 -6.40
N ASN A 92 20.43 7.08 -5.67
CA ASN A 92 19.54 5.96 -5.42
C ASN A 92 18.61 6.20 -4.21
N HIS A 93 18.58 7.42 -3.63
CA HIS A 93 17.79 7.74 -2.43
C HIS A 93 16.96 9.02 -2.60
N VAL A 94 15.64 8.90 -2.44
CA VAL A 94 14.71 10.04 -2.50
C VAL A 94 14.77 10.82 -1.19
N THR A 95 15.36 12.02 -1.24
CA THR A 95 15.55 12.92 -0.09
C THR A 95 14.21 13.36 0.51
N LEU A 96 14.09 13.37 1.85
CA LEU A 96 12.89 13.83 2.56
C LEU A 96 12.42 15.24 2.15
N SER A 97 13.34 16.19 1.90
CA SER A 97 13.01 17.56 1.47
C SER A 97 12.35 17.65 0.09
N LYS A 98 12.34 16.54 -0.68
CA LYS A 98 11.65 16.41 -1.97
C LYS A 98 10.38 15.56 -1.87
N HIS A 99 10.05 15.05 -0.69
CA HIS A 99 8.86 14.22 -0.47
C HIS A 99 7.62 15.11 -0.25
N PRO A 100 6.47 14.85 -0.89
CA PRO A 100 5.22 15.62 -0.69
C PRO A 100 4.61 15.58 0.73
N LEU A 101 5.30 14.98 1.69
CA LEU A 101 4.93 15.01 3.12
C LEU A 101 5.79 15.99 3.94
N TYR A 102 6.84 16.57 3.35
CA TYR A 102 7.78 17.45 4.03
C TYR A 102 7.07 18.59 4.75
N ASP A 103 6.41 19.47 3.98
CA ASP A 103 5.72 20.66 4.50
C ASP A 103 4.73 20.30 5.62
N TYR A 104 3.96 19.22 5.43
CA TYR A 104 2.88 18.83 6.33
C TYR A 104 3.35 18.08 7.59
N LEU A 105 4.40 17.25 7.52
CA LEU A 105 4.95 16.57 8.71
C LEU A 105 5.44 17.60 9.74
N PHE A 106 5.91 18.75 9.29
CA PHE A 106 6.56 19.73 10.15
C PHE A 106 5.63 20.85 10.63
N ASP A 107 4.69 21.33 9.79
CA ASP A 107 3.47 22.20 9.94
C ASP A 107 3.02 22.79 11.32
N SER A 108 3.43 22.23 12.45
CA SER A 108 3.27 22.80 13.79
C SER A 108 4.55 23.55 14.21
N ALA A 109 4.47 24.88 14.37
CA ALA A 109 5.61 25.79 14.59
C ALA A 109 6.74 25.25 15.51
N THR A 110 6.43 24.75 16.70
CA THR A 110 7.45 24.28 17.67
C THR A 110 8.17 22.98 17.28
N GLN A 111 7.70 22.29 16.24
CA GLN A 111 8.43 21.20 15.56
C GLN A 111 8.99 21.63 14.20
N MET A 112 8.37 22.60 13.51
CA MET A 112 9.01 23.26 12.36
C MET A 112 10.36 23.85 12.77
N ASP A 113 10.46 24.52 13.92
CA ASP A 113 11.74 25.04 14.41
C ASP A 113 12.79 23.92 14.54
N LYS A 114 12.43 22.77 15.13
CA LYS A 114 13.40 21.68 15.37
C LYS A 114 13.80 20.94 14.09
N VAL A 115 12.84 20.63 13.22
CA VAL A 115 13.11 19.81 12.02
C VAL A 115 13.52 20.67 10.83
N GLY A 116 13.08 21.93 10.77
CA GLY A 116 13.64 22.95 9.87
C GLY A 116 15.13 23.14 10.11
N ASN A 117 15.54 23.48 11.34
CA ASN A 117 16.97 23.57 11.69
C ASN A 117 17.74 22.27 11.35
N MET A 118 17.14 21.10 11.57
CA MET A 118 17.76 19.80 11.20
C MET A 118 18.00 19.69 9.69
N VAL A 119 17.06 20.15 8.86
CA VAL A 119 17.17 20.08 7.40
C VAL A 119 18.07 21.18 6.85
N ASP A 120 18.02 22.38 7.44
CA ASP A 120 18.97 23.46 7.16
C ASP A 120 20.42 23.00 7.44
N ASP A 121 20.66 22.32 8.58
CA ASP A 121 21.95 21.72 8.91
C ASP A 121 22.33 20.58 7.92
N MET A 122 21.36 19.76 7.45
CA MET A 122 21.60 18.71 6.43
C MET A 122 22.00 19.27 5.07
N GLU A 123 21.34 20.34 4.62
CA GLU A 123 21.65 21.02 3.36
C GLU A 123 23.00 21.75 3.47
N ALA A 124 23.30 22.40 4.61
CA ALA A 124 24.61 22.99 4.89
C ALA A 124 25.75 21.94 4.86
N ILE A 125 25.60 20.80 5.53
CA ILE A 125 26.59 19.70 5.49
C ILE A 125 26.79 19.18 4.05
N SER A 126 25.71 19.11 3.26
CA SER A 126 25.78 18.68 1.86
C SER A 126 26.44 19.71 0.94
N GLU A 127 26.21 21.00 1.15
CA GLU A 127 26.91 22.06 0.39
C GLU A 127 28.40 22.07 0.73
N GLU A 128 28.76 21.92 2.00
CA GLU A 128 30.13 21.86 2.50
C GLU A 128 30.91 20.67 1.93
N PHE A 129 30.28 19.50 1.87
CA PHE A 129 30.84 18.31 1.20
C PHE A 129 31.12 18.57 -0.29
N ALA A 130 30.16 19.17 -1.00
CA ALA A 130 30.33 19.56 -2.40
C ALA A 130 31.35 20.70 -2.60
N ASN A 131 31.50 21.60 -1.62
CA ASN A 131 32.50 22.66 -1.64
C ASN A 131 33.92 22.09 -1.45
N PHE A 132 34.11 21.08 -0.59
CA PHE A 132 35.37 20.36 -0.49
C PHE A 132 35.73 19.61 -1.79
N GLU A 133 34.75 19.01 -2.48
CA GLU A 133 34.94 18.40 -3.81
C GLU A 133 35.41 19.44 -4.87
N LYS A 134 34.92 20.68 -4.80
CA LYS A 134 35.41 21.79 -5.65
C LYS A 134 36.85 22.18 -5.27
N MET A 135 37.19 22.24 -3.98
CA MET A 135 38.54 22.60 -3.50
C MET A 135 39.62 21.59 -3.90
N ALA A 136 39.25 20.34 -4.18
CA ALA A 136 40.12 19.34 -4.79
C ALA A 136 40.60 19.68 -6.23
N ASN A 137 40.26 20.88 -6.75
CA ASN A 137 40.75 21.46 -8.00
C ASN A 137 41.37 22.86 -7.79
N SER A 138 41.59 23.29 -6.54
CA SER A 138 42.17 24.60 -6.19
C SER A 138 43.70 24.53 -6.12
N GLU A 139 44.39 25.44 -6.81
CA GLU A 139 45.83 25.65 -6.64
C GLU A 139 46.17 26.53 -5.42
N ASN A 140 45.17 27.11 -4.75
CA ASN A 140 45.35 27.99 -3.60
C ASN A 140 45.39 27.20 -2.28
N ASP A 141 46.60 26.85 -1.85
CA ASP A 141 46.91 26.19 -0.57
C ASP A 141 46.31 26.92 0.66
N ASN A 142 46.39 28.26 0.70
CA ASN A 142 45.85 29.04 1.82
C ASN A 142 44.31 28.92 1.93
N LEU A 143 43.61 28.82 0.79
CA LEU A 143 42.16 28.60 0.77
C LEU A 143 41.83 27.22 1.35
N ILE A 144 42.51 26.17 0.87
CA ILE A 144 42.36 24.79 1.33
C ILE A 144 42.62 24.67 2.84
N ILE A 145 43.68 25.29 3.35
CA ILE A 145 44.00 25.31 4.79
C ILE A 145 42.92 26.06 5.57
N SER A 146 42.51 27.26 5.13
CA SER A 146 41.51 28.06 5.85
C SER A 146 40.15 27.35 5.98
N PHE A 147 39.74 26.62 4.95
CA PHE A 147 38.49 25.86 4.90
C PHE A 147 38.56 24.59 5.76
N THR A 148 39.66 23.83 5.66
CA THR A 148 39.85 22.64 6.50
C THR A 148 40.06 23.00 7.98
N GLU A 149 40.67 24.14 8.29
CA GLU A 149 40.65 24.71 9.64
C GLU A 149 39.23 25.06 10.10
N GLU A 150 38.39 25.63 9.23
CA GLU A 150 37.01 25.95 9.60
C GLU A 150 36.19 24.70 9.90
N ILE A 151 36.33 23.64 9.10
CA ILE A 151 35.74 22.32 9.36
C ILE A 151 36.26 21.71 10.67
N THR A 152 37.53 21.95 11.02
CA THR A 152 38.22 21.27 12.13
C THR A 152 38.54 22.17 13.34
N ARG A 153 37.83 23.30 13.48
CA ARG A 153 37.87 24.17 14.66
C ARG A 153 37.06 23.56 15.80
N PRO A 154 37.59 23.44 17.03
CA PRO A 154 36.86 22.88 18.19
C PRO A 154 35.47 23.45 18.50
N ASN A 155 35.18 24.70 18.12
CA ASN A 155 33.84 25.29 18.28
C ASN A 155 33.14 25.59 16.93
N SER A 156 33.58 24.96 15.84
CA SER A 156 32.79 24.89 14.61
C SER A 156 31.63 23.91 14.79
N LEU A 157 30.57 24.11 14.00
CA LEU A 157 29.43 23.20 13.85
C LEU A 157 29.86 21.80 13.35
N LYS A 158 31.11 21.67 12.87
CA LYS A 158 31.63 20.58 12.04
C LYS A 158 32.67 19.70 12.78
N PHE A 159 33.39 20.21 13.79
CA PHE A 159 34.42 19.43 14.50
C PHE A 159 33.95 18.84 15.83
N LEU A 160 33.30 19.65 16.66
CA LEU A 160 32.53 19.12 17.76
C LEU A 160 31.18 18.66 17.21
N ASN A 161 31.12 17.36 16.89
CA ASN A 161 29.89 16.56 16.87
C ASN A 161 29.27 16.56 18.29
N ASN A 162 28.81 17.75 18.70
CA ASN A 162 28.28 18.09 20.01
C ASN A 162 27.31 19.27 19.93
N ASP A 163 27.42 20.22 18.99
CA ASP A 163 26.35 21.23 18.82
C ASP A 163 25.24 20.76 17.87
N PHE A 164 25.60 20.31 16.65
CA PHE A 164 24.69 19.54 15.77
C PHE A 164 24.10 18.33 16.54
N TYR A 165 24.92 17.66 17.35
CA TYR A 165 24.47 16.54 18.20
C TYR A 165 23.70 16.95 19.46
N LEU A 166 23.87 18.15 20.03
CA LEU A 166 22.97 18.61 21.10
C LEU A 166 21.66 19.20 20.54
N LYS A 167 21.60 19.54 19.25
CA LYS A 167 20.37 19.92 18.53
C LYS A 167 19.55 18.70 18.10
N LEU A 168 20.16 17.70 17.46
CA LEU A 168 19.52 16.43 17.06
C LEU A 168 19.38 15.40 18.20
N TYR A 169 20.36 15.28 19.08
CA TYR A 169 20.46 14.22 20.12
C TYR A 169 20.59 14.79 21.56
N GLY A 170 20.19 16.06 21.79
CA GLY A 170 20.31 16.80 23.05
C GLY A 170 20.21 15.97 24.33
N GLN A 171 21.27 16.03 25.15
CA GLN A 171 21.44 15.28 26.40
C GLN A 171 20.96 13.82 26.35
N ARG A 172 21.47 12.97 25.43
CA ARG A 172 21.16 11.52 25.38
C ARG A 172 19.68 11.14 25.13
N TYR A 173 18.82 12.07 24.72
CA TYR A 173 17.37 11.82 24.67
C TYR A 173 16.64 12.25 23.38
N ILE A 174 17.17 13.12 22.52
CA ILE A 174 16.34 13.74 21.46
C ILE A 174 16.14 12.89 20.19
N SER A 175 17.05 11.99 19.77
CA SER A 175 16.80 11.14 18.58
C SER A 175 15.65 10.16 18.79
N LYS A 176 15.60 9.54 19.99
CA LYS A 176 14.48 8.73 20.48
C LYS A 176 13.17 9.53 20.51
N GLU A 177 13.26 10.83 20.71
CA GLU A 177 12.11 11.71 20.72
C GLU A 177 11.68 12.11 19.30
N ILE A 178 12.57 12.54 18.40
CA ILE A 178 12.20 12.98 17.04
C ILE A 178 11.59 11.85 16.21
N LEU A 179 12.26 10.70 16.09
CA LEU A 179 11.74 9.57 15.29
C LEU A 179 10.41 9.05 15.89
N SER A 180 10.28 9.02 17.21
CA SER A 180 9.05 8.59 17.89
C SER A 180 7.92 9.63 17.80
N GLN A 181 8.20 10.93 17.90
CA GLN A 181 7.21 12.01 17.77
C GLN A 181 6.70 12.11 16.33
N LEU A 182 7.57 12.02 15.33
CA LEU A 182 7.16 12.05 13.93
C LEU A 182 6.32 10.80 13.56
N ARG A 183 6.72 9.61 14.05
CA ARG A 183 5.91 8.39 13.93
C ARG A 183 4.52 8.58 14.57
N GLN A 184 4.46 9.05 15.82
CA GLN A 184 3.19 9.30 16.53
C GLN A 184 2.31 10.35 15.83
N LYS A 185 2.88 11.48 15.40
CA LYS A 185 2.15 12.56 14.71
C LYS A 185 1.58 12.11 13.36
N TYR A 186 2.34 11.29 12.63
CA TYR A 186 1.90 10.68 11.38
C TYR A 186 0.80 9.64 11.64
N GLU A 187 0.98 8.74 12.61
CA GLU A 187 -0.02 7.75 13.05
C GLU A 187 -1.33 8.39 13.58
N MET A 188 -1.25 9.57 14.19
CA MET A 188 -2.41 10.35 14.64
C MET A 188 -3.11 11.15 13.52
N SER A 189 -2.55 11.18 12.30
CA SER A 189 -3.03 12.00 11.19
C SER A 189 -3.62 11.14 10.06
N SER A 190 -4.76 10.50 10.32
CA SER A 190 -5.41 9.55 9.40
C SER A 190 -5.61 10.10 7.98
N GLU A 191 -6.09 11.33 7.85
CA GLU A 191 -6.25 12.09 6.60
C GLU A 191 -4.96 12.16 5.75
N LYS A 192 -3.77 12.09 6.36
CA LYS A 192 -2.48 12.20 5.66
C LYS A 192 -1.67 10.90 5.59
N LEU A 193 -1.95 9.91 6.45
CA LEU A 193 -1.50 8.52 6.25
C LEU A 193 -1.96 8.00 4.88
N CYS A 194 -3.19 8.33 4.49
CA CYS A 194 -3.85 7.75 3.33
C CYS A 194 -3.57 8.46 1.99
N HIS A 195 -2.96 9.65 2.03
CA HIS A 195 -2.45 10.37 0.85
C HIS A 195 -1.02 9.93 0.50
N SER A 196 -0.30 9.36 1.46
CA SER A 196 1.06 8.86 1.26
C SER A 196 1.12 7.63 0.35
N SER A 197 2.27 7.39 -0.27
CA SER A 197 2.62 6.12 -0.90
C SER A 197 3.44 5.19 0.00
N GLN A 198 3.68 5.58 1.25
CA GLN A 198 4.56 4.88 2.20
C GLN A 198 3.86 4.62 3.54
N THR A 199 4.03 3.41 4.07
CA THR A 199 3.62 3.06 5.44
C THR A 199 4.42 3.88 6.47
N PRO A 200 3.92 4.06 7.71
CA PRO A 200 4.71 4.65 8.79
C PRO A 200 6.08 3.99 8.99
N GLN A 201 6.20 2.67 8.85
CA GLN A 201 7.50 1.99 8.90
C GLN A 201 8.42 2.39 7.74
N GLN A 202 7.92 2.49 6.49
CA GLN A 202 8.70 2.95 5.34
C GLN A 202 9.16 4.40 5.51
N LEU A 203 8.29 5.30 5.98
CA LEU A 203 8.61 6.71 6.20
C LEU A 203 9.70 6.91 7.26
N VAL A 204 9.58 6.21 8.40
CA VAL A 204 10.61 6.20 9.46
C VAL A 204 11.95 5.69 8.93
N TYR A 205 11.94 4.65 8.09
CA TYR A 205 13.17 4.15 7.45
C TYR A 205 13.75 5.16 6.45
N SER A 206 12.92 5.86 5.67
CA SER A 206 13.40 6.87 4.72
C SER A 206 14.08 8.04 5.42
N LEU A 207 13.45 8.59 6.46
CA LEU A 207 14.00 9.66 7.29
C LEU A 207 15.34 9.26 7.94
N TYR A 208 15.48 8.01 8.41
CA TYR A 208 16.77 7.53 8.92
C TYR A 208 17.87 7.54 7.86
N LYS A 209 17.57 7.15 6.60
CA LYS A 209 18.57 7.20 5.52
C LYS A 209 19.07 8.62 5.25
N ASP A 210 18.18 9.62 5.28
CA ASP A 210 18.55 11.04 5.12
C ASP A 210 19.47 11.52 6.26
N ILE A 211 19.16 11.17 7.51
CA ILE A 211 20.01 11.46 8.67
C ILE A 211 21.37 10.78 8.50
N ALA A 212 21.42 9.46 8.35
CA ALA A 212 22.67 8.71 8.29
C ALA A 212 23.53 9.03 7.06
N LEU A 213 22.94 9.43 5.92
CA LEU A 213 23.68 9.91 4.75
C LEU A 213 24.38 11.26 5.04
N THR A 214 23.71 12.14 5.78
CA THR A 214 24.26 13.42 6.23
C THR A 214 25.37 13.20 7.24
N GLU A 215 25.17 12.32 8.23
CA GLU A 215 26.20 11.97 9.22
C GLU A 215 27.43 11.33 8.55
N LEU A 216 27.24 10.51 7.52
CA LEU A 216 28.32 9.92 6.72
C LEU A 216 29.09 10.99 5.92
N LYS A 217 28.38 11.92 5.24
CA LYS A 217 29.01 13.08 4.58
C LYS A 217 29.87 13.90 5.56
N ALA A 218 29.33 14.20 6.74
CA ALA A 218 30.05 14.93 7.79
C ALA A 218 31.30 14.17 8.27
N TYR A 219 31.18 12.87 8.60
CA TYR A 219 32.31 12.03 9.03
C TYR A 219 33.46 12.04 8.02
N ILE A 220 33.15 11.85 6.74
CA ILE A 220 34.13 11.84 5.65
C ILE A 220 34.79 13.22 5.50
N LEU A 221 34.00 14.30 5.52
CA LEU A 221 34.48 15.67 5.41
C LEU A 221 35.49 16.03 6.51
N ILE A 222 35.24 15.57 7.74
CA ILE A 222 36.13 15.81 8.89
C ILE A 222 37.42 15.00 8.79
N GLU A 223 37.36 13.69 8.53
CA GLU A 223 38.54 12.82 8.40
C GLU A 223 39.48 13.29 7.29
N TYR A 224 38.94 13.61 6.11
CA TYR A 224 39.76 14.12 5.01
C TYR A 224 40.27 15.56 5.26
N SER A 225 39.53 16.40 5.99
CA SER A 225 40.05 17.71 6.44
C SER A 225 41.21 17.58 7.43
N LEU A 226 41.16 16.61 8.35
CA LEU A 226 42.27 16.32 9.25
C LEU A 226 43.50 15.78 8.51
N LEU A 227 43.31 14.91 7.51
CA LEU A 227 44.39 14.50 6.60
C LEU A 227 45.02 15.68 5.87
N ILE A 228 44.21 16.55 5.26
CA ILE A 228 44.70 17.75 4.57
C ILE A 228 45.52 18.63 5.52
N ARG A 229 45.09 18.79 6.78
CA ARG A 229 45.88 19.55 7.77
C ARG A 229 47.17 18.85 8.17
N ARG A 230 47.19 17.52 8.33
CA ARG A 230 48.43 16.73 8.59
C ARG A 230 49.46 16.85 7.46
N VAL A 231 49.02 16.91 6.18
CA VAL A 231 49.95 17.09 5.06
C VAL A 231 50.36 18.54 4.83
N SER A 232 49.64 19.51 5.40
CA SER A 232 49.84 20.94 5.16
C SER A 232 50.75 21.63 6.18
N GLY A 233 51.07 20.98 7.31
CA GLY A 233 51.98 21.48 8.35
C GLY A 233 52.40 20.40 9.35
N PRO A 234 53.30 20.69 10.31
CA PRO A 234 53.92 19.69 11.19
C PRO A 234 53.04 19.17 12.34
N SER A 235 51.74 19.51 12.36
CA SER A 235 50.81 19.10 13.41
C SER A 235 50.28 17.69 13.19
N ASN A 236 50.33 16.85 14.22
CA ASN A 236 49.68 15.54 14.24
C ASN A 236 48.24 15.67 14.77
N PHE A 237 47.30 14.98 14.13
CA PHE A 237 45.86 14.99 14.46
C PHE A 237 45.31 13.61 14.84
N ASN A 238 46.17 12.69 15.32
CA ASN A 238 45.76 11.33 15.71
C ASN A 238 44.71 11.29 16.83
N THR A 239 44.75 12.23 17.79
CA THR A 239 43.77 12.29 18.90
C THR A 239 42.40 12.68 18.38
N GLU A 240 42.38 13.70 17.54
CA GLU A 240 41.23 14.27 16.86
C GLU A 240 40.56 13.23 15.95
N THR A 241 41.34 12.54 15.12
CA THR A 241 40.89 11.42 14.27
C THR A 241 40.23 10.31 15.11
N ASN A 242 40.85 9.90 16.22
CA ASN A 242 40.28 8.87 17.10
C ASN A 242 38.99 9.33 17.80
N LEU A 243 38.89 10.61 18.19
CA LEU A 243 37.66 11.18 18.75
C LEU A 243 36.52 11.18 17.73
N VAL A 244 36.79 11.59 16.48
CA VAL A 244 35.81 11.59 15.39
C VAL A 244 35.30 10.17 15.08
N ARG A 245 36.22 9.20 14.97
CA ARG A 245 35.89 7.77 14.75
C ARG A 245 35.02 7.18 15.86
N ASN A 246 35.42 7.39 17.11
CA ASN A 246 34.70 6.87 18.27
C ASN A 246 33.31 7.49 18.41
N ASN A 247 33.19 8.81 18.15
CA ASN A 247 31.90 9.47 18.23
C ASN A 247 30.94 8.95 17.14
N TYR A 248 31.40 8.88 15.88
CA TYR A 248 30.60 8.33 14.77
C TYR A 248 30.08 6.90 15.04
N ASN A 249 30.92 6.03 15.63
CA ASN A 249 30.48 4.68 16.03
C ASN A 249 29.35 4.74 17.06
N ASN A 250 29.55 5.44 18.18
CA ASN A 250 28.55 5.58 19.26
C ASN A 250 27.21 6.13 18.75
N ILE A 251 27.29 7.12 17.87
CA ILE A 251 26.15 7.77 17.23
C ILE A 251 25.37 6.78 16.35
N ASN A 252 26.05 6.08 15.44
CA ASN A 252 25.41 5.14 14.53
C ASN A 252 24.77 3.97 15.29
N GLU A 253 25.39 3.49 16.38
CA GLU A 253 24.80 2.48 17.26
C GLU A 253 23.51 2.97 17.95
N GLU A 254 23.49 4.18 18.52
CA GLU A 254 22.27 4.75 19.14
C GLU A 254 21.19 5.08 18.10
N ALA A 255 21.56 5.55 16.91
CA ALA A 255 20.64 5.81 15.81
C ALA A 255 19.99 4.51 15.28
N LEU A 256 20.76 3.43 15.13
CA LEU A 256 20.27 2.12 14.71
C LEU A 256 19.38 1.45 15.76
N ASP A 257 19.72 1.48 17.05
CA ASP A 257 18.82 1.01 18.12
C ASP A 257 17.50 1.80 18.12
N THR A 258 17.59 3.12 18.00
CA THR A 258 16.41 4.01 17.95
C THR A 258 15.55 3.72 16.73
N LEU A 259 16.15 3.48 15.55
CA LEU A 259 15.46 3.06 14.34
C LEU A 259 14.72 1.74 14.55
N ILE A 260 15.40 0.69 15.03
CA ILE A 260 14.83 -0.64 15.27
C ILE A 260 13.65 -0.53 16.25
N ASN A 261 13.83 0.18 17.36
CA ASN A 261 12.82 0.37 18.39
C ASN A 261 11.64 1.27 17.98
N THR A 262 11.80 2.08 16.93
CA THR A 262 10.73 2.89 16.33
C THR A 262 9.99 2.11 15.25
N MET A 263 10.70 1.44 14.33
CA MET A 263 10.11 0.64 13.27
C MET A 263 9.30 -0.55 13.80
N LYS A 264 9.70 -1.18 14.91
CA LYS A 264 8.93 -2.24 15.60
C LYS A 264 7.62 -1.77 16.22
N LYS A 265 7.38 -0.46 16.28
CA LYS A 265 6.15 0.18 16.77
C LYS A 265 5.39 0.92 15.66
N ALA A 266 6.00 1.07 14.49
CA ALA A 266 5.44 1.78 13.36
C ALA A 266 4.42 0.91 12.64
N ASP A 267 3.27 1.47 12.29
CA ASP A 267 2.30 0.74 11.47
C ASP A 267 2.90 0.40 10.08
N ARG A 268 2.47 -0.76 9.57
CA ARG A 268 2.83 -1.33 8.26
C ARG A 268 1.62 -1.37 7.31
N VAL A 269 0.44 -0.92 7.74
CA VAL A 269 -0.75 -0.75 6.89
C VAL A 269 -0.58 0.45 5.96
N LEU A 270 -0.97 0.30 4.68
CA LEU A 270 -1.23 1.40 3.75
C LEU A 270 -2.64 1.27 3.16
N TRP A 271 -3.36 2.39 3.10
CA TRP A 271 -4.73 2.55 2.62
C TRP A 271 -4.90 3.90 1.90
N ARG A 272 -6.07 4.18 1.31
CA ARG A 272 -6.31 5.39 0.48
C ARG A 272 -7.41 6.30 1.03
N CYS A 273 -7.16 7.60 0.95
CA CYS A 273 -8.16 8.63 1.29
C CYS A 273 -9.34 8.58 0.32
N ASN A 274 -10.28 9.50 0.48
CA ASN A 274 -11.20 9.77 -0.62
C ASN A 274 -10.46 10.51 -1.75
N PRO A 275 -10.78 10.24 -3.02
CA PRO A 275 -10.27 11.01 -4.15
C PRO A 275 -10.84 12.43 -4.11
N GLU A 276 -10.22 13.38 -4.82
CA GLU A 276 -10.75 14.74 -4.98
C GLU A 276 -12.19 14.74 -5.53
N ASN A 277 -12.50 13.79 -6.42
CA ASN A 277 -13.81 13.60 -7.03
C ASN A 277 -14.14 12.09 -7.10
N HIS A 278 -15.33 11.71 -6.65
CA HIS A 278 -15.82 10.34 -6.79
C HIS A 278 -16.41 10.11 -8.19
N VAL A 279 -15.87 9.14 -8.93
CA VAL A 279 -16.27 8.80 -10.30
C VAL A 279 -16.54 7.30 -10.39
N GLN A 280 -17.77 6.91 -10.80
CA GLN A 280 -18.15 5.51 -10.96
C GLN A 280 -17.33 4.85 -12.08
N GLY A 281 -16.91 3.59 -11.87
CA GLY A 281 -16.01 2.86 -12.77
C GLY A 281 -14.57 3.40 -12.82
N GLY A 282 -14.25 4.45 -12.04
CA GLY A 282 -12.92 5.06 -11.97
C GLY A 282 -12.33 5.01 -10.56
N THR A 283 -12.98 5.66 -9.59
CA THR A 283 -12.52 5.72 -8.19
C THR A 283 -13.42 4.93 -7.22
N TYR A 284 -14.67 4.66 -7.60
CA TYR A 284 -15.56 3.78 -6.85
C TYR A 284 -16.45 2.96 -7.77
N GLU A 285 -17.13 1.96 -7.21
CA GLU A 285 -18.20 1.24 -7.88
C GLU A 285 -19.32 0.85 -6.90
N GLU A 286 -20.55 0.73 -7.40
CA GLU A 286 -21.71 0.25 -6.63
C GLU A 286 -22.11 -1.17 -7.07
N LEU A 287 -22.80 -1.90 -6.18
CA LEU A 287 -23.59 -3.04 -6.62
C LEU A 287 -24.95 -2.54 -7.10
N THR A 288 -25.44 -3.02 -8.24
CA THR A 288 -26.72 -2.55 -8.80
C THR A 288 -27.82 -3.59 -8.61
N ARG A 289 -29.08 -3.11 -8.47
CA ARG A 289 -30.30 -3.93 -8.42
C ARG A 289 -30.38 -4.94 -7.26
N LEU A 290 -29.54 -4.79 -6.23
CA LEU A 290 -29.56 -5.58 -5.00
C LEU A 290 -30.34 -4.82 -3.92
N LEU A 291 -31.52 -5.35 -3.57
CA LEU A 291 -32.43 -4.81 -2.54
C LEU A 291 -32.94 -3.39 -2.81
N GLN A 292 -33.19 -3.03 -4.07
CA GLN A 292 -33.71 -1.69 -4.39
C GLN A 292 -35.18 -1.53 -3.97
N GLY A 293 -35.52 -0.36 -3.40
CA GLY A 293 -36.90 0.02 -3.09
C GLY A 293 -37.84 -0.13 -4.29
N TYR A 294 -38.98 -0.78 -4.08
CA TYR A 294 -39.99 -1.11 -5.08
C TYR A 294 -41.40 -0.92 -4.49
N VAL A 295 -42.28 -0.26 -5.23
CA VAL A 295 -43.67 -0.04 -4.84
C VAL A 295 -44.57 -0.97 -5.65
N GLU A 296 -45.43 -1.76 -5.02
CA GLU A 296 -46.38 -2.65 -5.70
C GLU A 296 -47.67 -2.77 -4.88
N ASN A 297 -48.80 -3.07 -5.52
CA ASN A 297 -50.07 -3.25 -4.81
C ASN A 297 -50.19 -4.66 -4.20
N GLU A 298 -50.83 -4.78 -3.04
CA GLU A 298 -51.12 -6.07 -2.37
C GLU A 298 -51.73 -7.10 -3.34
N VAL A 299 -52.59 -6.68 -4.26
CA VAL A 299 -53.26 -7.53 -5.26
C VAL A 299 -52.31 -8.24 -6.23
N ASP A 300 -51.11 -7.70 -6.45
CA ASP A 300 -50.13 -8.21 -7.41
C ASP A 300 -48.96 -8.95 -6.74
N LEU A 301 -48.97 -9.04 -5.40
CA LEU A 301 -47.99 -9.75 -4.57
C LEU A 301 -48.41 -11.19 -4.19
N ASN A 302 -49.68 -11.57 -4.43
CA ASN A 302 -50.22 -12.92 -4.18
C ASN A 302 -50.83 -13.57 -5.45
N SER A 303 -50.93 -14.90 -5.43
CA SER A 303 -51.35 -15.70 -6.59
C SER A 303 -52.88 -15.75 -6.78
N ASP A 304 -53.64 -15.43 -5.74
CA ASP A 304 -55.09 -15.39 -5.70
C ASP A 304 -55.68 -14.04 -6.17
N GLY A 305 -54.84 -13.03 -6.36
CA GLY A 305 -55.23 -11.70 -6.80
C GLY A 305 -56.17 -11.02 -5.80
N SER A 306 -55.89 -11.13 -4.50
CA SER A 306 -56.72 -10.58 -3.41
C SER A 306 -55.98 -9.51 -2.59
N CYS A 307 -56.70 -8.89 -1.66
CA CYS A 307 -56.18 -7.87 -0.74
C CYS A 307 -56.54 -8.24 0.70
N SER A 308 -56.53 -9.55 1.01
CA SER A 308 -56.94 -10.08 2.32
C SER A 308 -55.81 -10.15 3.35
N GLN A 309 -54.57 -9.92 2.91
CA GLN A 309 -53.36 -9.77 3.73
C GLN A 309 -52.94 -8.30 3.72
N SER A 310 -52.07 -7.92 4.64
CA SER A 310 -51.47 -6.59 4.76
C SER A 310 -50.04 -6.56 4.22
N CYS A 311 -49.54 -5.39 3.83
CA CYS A 311 -48.15 -5.26 3.34
C CYS A 311 -47.07 -5.99 4.18
N PRO A 312 -47.04 -5.92 5.54
CA PRO A 312 -46.07 -6.67 6.36
C PRO A 312 -46.11 -8.19 6.26
N ASP A 313 -47.20 -8.79 5.77
CA ASP A 313 -47.29 -10.24 5.59
C ASP A 313 -46.40 -10.72 4.42
N TYR A 314 -46.12 -9.85 3.45
CA TYR A 314 -45.28 -10.13 2.26
C TYR A 314 -43.78 -10.00 2.56
N THR A 315 -43.30 -10.74 3.55
CA THR A 315 -41.87 -10.85 3.91
C THR A 315 -41.01 -11.41 2.79
N ASN A 316 -41.55 -12.31 1.95
CA ASN A 316 -40.84 -12.90 0.81
C ASN A 316 -41.81 -13.44 -0.26
N THR A 317 -41.88 -12.76 -1.41
CA THR A 317 -42.74 -13.13 -2.55
C THR A 317 -42.06 -12.83 -3.90
N THR A 318 -42.82 -12.88 -4.98
CA THR A 318 -42.47 -12.41 -6.33
C THR A 318 -43.71 -11.72 -6.90
N LYS A 319 -43.56 -10.79 -7.85
CA LYS A 319 -44.73 -10.27 -8.59
C LYS A 319 -45.52 -11.44 -9.21
N LYS A 320 -46.84 -11.45 -9.04
CA LYS A 320 -47.75 -12.51 -9.52
C LYS A 320 -48.67 -12.04 -10.64
N GLY A 321 -48.96 -10.75 -10.71
CA GLY A 321 -49.90 -10.18 -11.67
C GLY A 321 -49.55 -8.76 -12.10
N CYS A 322 -50.50 -8.15 -12.81
CA CYS A 322 -50.64 -6.71 -12.90
C CYS A 322 -52.12 -6.38 -13.09
N PHE A 323 -52.84 -6.22 -11.97
CA PHE A 323 -54.28 -6.07 -11.93
C PHE A 323 -54.73 -4.85 -12.76
N GLU A 324 -55.69 -5.05 -13.67
CA GLU A 324 -56.26 -4.02 -14.56
C GLU A 324 -55.24 -3.13 -15.31
N GLN A 325 -53.97 -3.57 -15.44
CA GLN A 325 -52.87 -2.72 -15.94
C GLN A 325 -52.78 -1.36 -15.20
N LYS A 326 -52.92 -1.35 -13.86
CA LYS A 326 -52.68 -0.17 -13.01
C LYS A 326 -51.18 0.22 -12.99
N PHE A 327 -50.71 0.90 -11.93
CA PHE A 327 -49.32 1.34 -11.77
C PHE A 327 -48.28 0.23 -12.03
N CYS A 328 -48.61 -1.02 -11.70
CA CYS A 328 -47.84 -2.24 -12.02
C CYS A 328 -47.42 -2.40 -13.50
N SER A 329 -48.07 -1.69 -14.45
CA SER A 329 -47.77 -1.67 -15.89
C SER A 329 -46.97 -0.43 -16.33
N GLN A 330 -47.02 0.63 -15.52
CA GLN A 330 -46.46 1.95 -15.81
C GLN A 330 -44.99 2.06 -15.35
N GLN A 331 -44.54 1.15 -14.48
CA GLN A 331 -43.18 1.07 -13.96
C GLN A 331 -42.43 -0.17 -14.46
N PRO A 332 -41.08 -0.16 -14.47
CA PRO A 332 -40.30 -1.39 -14.65
C PRO A 332 -40.65 -2.41 -13.55
N SER A 333 -41.08 -3.61 -13.96
CA SER A 333 -41.35 -4.71 -13.02
C SER A 333 -40.13 -5.03 -12.15
N CYS A 334 -40.34 -5.59 -10.95
CA CYS A 334 -39.35 -6.45 -10.32
C CYS A 334 -39.41 -7.83 -11.01
N SER A 335 -38.32 -8.33 -11.60
CA SER A 335 -38.24 -9.68 -12.18
C SER A 335 -37.62 -10.74 -11.27
N GLY A 336 -37.18 -10.32 -10.07
CA GLY A 336 -36.63 -11.20 -9.05
C GLY A 336 -37.57 -11.43 -7.87
N ARG A 337 -37.01 -11.50 -6.65
CA ARG A 337 -37.79 -11.65 -5.41
C ARG A 337 -38.15 -10.28 -4.83
N ILE A 338 -39.26 -10.23 -4.12
CA ILE A 338 -39.74 -9.07 -3.38
C ILE A 338 -39.72 -9.43 -1.89
N HIS A 339 -39.05 -8.62 -1.09
CA HIS A 339 -38.76 -8.87 0.32
C HIS A 339 -39.24 -7.69 1.20
N ASP A 340 -39.46 -7.98 2.49
CA ASP A 340 -39.66 -6.99 3.56
C ASP A 340 -40.62 -5.85 3.19
N CYS A 341 -41.78 -6.21 2.65
CA CYS A 341 -42.84 -5.25 2.36
C CYS A 341 -43.38 -4.60 3.63
N GLN A 342 -43.74 -3.32 3.54
CA GLN A 342 -44.33 -2.53 4.60
C GLN A 342 -45.41 -1.58 4.05
N PHE A 343 -46.42 -1.32 4.88
CA PHE A 343 -47.39 -0.26 4.64
C PHE A 343 -46.85 1.05 5.21
N ILE A 344 -47.04 2.17 4.51
CA ILE A 344 -46.51 3.49 4.90
C ILE A 344 -47.65 4.49 4.90
N GLU A 345 -48.10 4.91 3.71
CA GLU A 345 -49.40 5.52 3.50
C GLU A 345 -49.95 5.03 2.14
N SER A 346 -51.26 5.12 1.98
CA SER A 346 -52.05 4.47 0.95
C SER A 346 -52.15 5.23 -0.38
N ASP A 347 -52.00 6.55 -0.37
CA ASP A 347 -52.02 7.37 -1.58
C ASP A 347 -50.67 8.07 -1.76
N LEU A 348 -50.07 7.92 -2.94
CA LEU A 348 -48.67 8.29 -3.18
C LEU A 348 -48.42 8.76 -4.63
N SER A 349 -47.36 9.54 -4.80
CA SER A 349 -46.87 10.06 -6.07
C SER A 349 -45.44 9.59 -6.31
N VAL A 350 -45.21 8.79 -7.35
CA VAL A 350 -43.89 8.25 -7.72
C VAL A 350 -43.27 9.09 -8.83
N CYS A 351 -42.05 9.57 -8.62
CA CYS A 351 -41.18 10.03 -9.70
C CYS A 351 -40.26 8.88 -10.15
N GLN A 352 -40.49 8.35 -11.35
CA GLN A 352 -39.65 7.29 -11.91
C GLN A 352 -38.33 7.83 -12.47
N SER A 353 -37.23 7.14 -12.17
CA SER A 353 -35.93 7.47 -12.74
C SER A 353 -35.89 7.26 -14.27
N PRO A 354 -35.05 8.00 -15.00
CA PRO A 354 -34.80 7.76 -16.42
C PRO A 354 -34.40 6.31 -16.72
N GLU A 355 -34.78 5.81 -17.90
CA GLU A 355 -34.60 4.39 -18.26
C GLU A 355 -33.13 3.96 -18.41
N SER A 356 -32.21 4.91 -18.49
CA SER A 356 -30.75 4.72 -18.47
C SER A 356 -30.15 4.67 -17.06
N SER A 357 -30.95 4.91 -16.02
CA SER A 357 -30.51 4.89 -14.61
C SER A 357 -30.48 3.47 -14.04
N ASN A 358 -29.59 3.24 -13.07
CA ASN A 358 -29.59 2.04 -12.24
C ASN A 358 -30.78 2.03 -11.26
N ARG A 359 -31.27 3.22 -10.87
CA ARG A 359 -32.40 3.45 -9.95
C ARG A 359 -33.75 3.05 -10.57
N ARG A 360 -34.78 2.96 -9.73
CA ARG A 360 -36.19 2.81 -10.13
C ARG A 360 -36.94 4.13 -9.95
N TYR A 361 -36.67 4.85 -8.86
CA TYR A 361 -37.31 6.12 -8.51
C TYR A 361 -36.27 7.19 -8.16
N ASP A 362 -36.61 8.45 -8.46
CA ASP A 362 -35.81 9.59 -7.99
C ASP A 362 -36.32 10.03 -6.60
N TYR A 363 -37.65 10.13 -6.45
CA TYR A 363 -38.34 10.28 -5.16
C TYR A 363 -39.74 9.63 -5.15
N ILE A 364 -40.28 9.40 -3.95
CA ILE A 364 -41.68 9.07 -3.69
C ILE A 364 -42.24 10.09 -2.69
N GLN A 365 -43.45 10.57 -2.91
CA GLN A 365 -44.14 11.56 -2.06
C GLN A 365 -45.50 10.98 -1.64
N TYR A 366 -45.77 10.89 -0.34
CA TYR A 366 -47.04 10.40 0.19
C TYR A 366 -48.03 11.54 0.47
N SER A 367 -49.32 11.21 0.58
CA SER A 367 -50.43 12.15 0.76
C SER A 367 -50.45 12.85 2.13
N ASP A 368 -49.81 12.28 3.15
CA ASP A 368 -49.57 12.91 4.46
C ASP A 368 -48.52 14.04 4.42
N GLY A 369 -47.77 14.14 3.30
CA GLY A 369 -46.67 15.08 3.12
C GLY A 369 -45.28 14.47 3.32
N SER A 370 -45.17 13.24 3.83
CA SER A 370 -43.88 12.55 3.97
C SER A 370 -43.27 12.22 2.59
N ARG A 371 -41.94 12.26 2.49
CA ARG A 371 -41.23 12.11 1.22
C ARG A 371 -39.96 11.29 1.38
N PHE A 372 -39.76 10.35 0.46
CA PHE A 372 -38.57 9.51 0.35
C PHE A 372 -37.75 9.95 -0.86
N GLY A 373 -36.46 10.22 -0.64
CA GLY A 373 -35.55 10.72 -1.67
C GLY A 373 -35.51 12.24 -1.79
N GLU A 374 -34.52 12.73 -2.54
CA GLU A 374 -34.24 14.15 -2.72
C GLU A 374 -35.06 14.73 -3.88
N ARG A 375 -35.68 15.91 -3.68
CA ARG A 375 -36.60 16.52 -4.65
C ARG A 375 -35.84 17.37 -5.66
N GLU A 376 -35.18 16.71 -6.61
CA GLU A 376 -34.81 17.33 -7.88
C GLU A 376 -36.05 17.55 -8.78
N LYS A 377 -35.83 18.01 -10.02
CA LYS A 377 -36.88 17.96 -11.06
C LYS A 377 -37.14 16.51 -11.43
N CYS A 378 -38.39 16.07 -11.41
CA CYS A 378 -38.72 14.78 -12.01
C CYS A 378 -38.50 14.86 -13.52
N TRP A 379 -37.66 13.98 -14.06
CA TRP A 379 -37.32 13.94 -15.49
C TRP A 379 -38.30 13.08 -16.31
N ARG A 380 -39.22 12.39 -15.65
CA ARG A 380 -40.34 11.64 -16.22
C ARG A 380 -41.67 12.16 -15.67
N ASP A 381 -42.77 11.61 -16.19
CA ASP A 381 -44.10 11.85 -15.61
C ASP A 381 -44.16 11.33 -14.17
N VAL A 382 -44.86 12.07 -13.31
CA VAL A 382 -45.13 11.65 -11.93
C VAL A 382 -46.41 10.81 -11.93
N ASN A 383 -46.29 9.53 -11.59
CA ASN A 383 -47.44 8.65 -11.43
C ASN A 383 -48.12 8.94 -10.09
N ASN A 384 -49.35 9.44 -10.11
CA ASN A 384 -50.20 9.49 -8.93
C ASN A 384 -50.92 8.15 -8.77
N VAL A 385 -50.89 7.60 -7.56
CA VAL A 385 -51.20 6.20 -7.28
C VAL A 385 -52.06 6.15 -6.00
N GLU A 386 -53.35 5.88 -6.17
CA GLU A 386 -54.35 5.85 -5.10
C GLU A 386 -54.72 4.41 -4.73
N SER A 387 -54.93 4.12 -3.44
CA SER A 387 -55.40 2.82 -2.95
C SER A 387 -56.91 2.67 -3.06
N TRP A 388 -57.39 1.60 -3.68
CA TRP A 388 -58.83 1.38 -3.91
C TRP A 388 -59.44 0.33 -2.97
N ARG A 389 -60.77 0.32 -2.87
CA ARG A 389 -61.52 -0.69 -2.12
C ARG A 389 -62.08 -1.76 -3.07
N ARG A 390 -61.91 -3.05 -2.74
CA ARG A 390 -62.47 -4.18 -3.47
C ARG A 390 -63.25 -5.09 -2.52
N LEU A 391 -64.57 -5.10 -2.68
CA LEU A 391 -65.51 -5.73 -1.74
C LEU A 391 -65.26 -5.21 -0.30
N PHE A 392 -64.86 -6.10 0.61
CA PHE A 392 -64.63 -5.74 2.01
C PHE A 392 -63.24 -5.16 2.28
N TYR A 393 -62.27 -5.41 1.40
CA TYR A 393 -60.85 -5.11 1.57
C TYR A 393 -60.42 -3.77 0.94
N LYS A 394 -59.38 -3.13 1.50
CA LYS A 394 -58.65 -2.01 0.87
C LYS A 394 -57.37 -2.59 0.26
N CYS A 395 -57.16 -2.39 -1.03
CA CYS A 395 -55.99 -2.85 -1.78
C CYS A 395 -54.92 -1.77 -1.72
N SER A 396 -54.00 -1.91 -0.77
CA SER A 396 -52.99 -0.91 -0.44
C SER A 396 -51.75 -1.06 -1.33
N TYR A 397 -51.02 0.04 -1.52
CA TYR A 397 -49.67 -0.02 -2.07
C TYR A 397 -48.64 -0.25 -0.97
N CYS A 398 -47.79 -1.25 -1.18
CA CYS A 398 -46.70 -1.63 -0.31
C CYS A 398 -45.39 -1.04 -0.82
N PHE A 399 -44.54 -0.58 0.09
CA PHE A 399 -43.12 -0.37 -0.19
C PHE A 399 -42.36 -1.64 0.20
N CYS A 400 -41.56 -2.18 -0.70
CA CYS A 400 -40.81 -3.43 -0.52
C CYS A 400 -39.37 -3.30 -1.04
N LEU A 401 -38.53 -4.30 -0.80
CA LEU A 401 -37.19 -4.43 -1.39
C LEU A 401 -37.19 -5.44 -2.53
N CYS A 402 -36.75 -5.03 -3.72
CA CYS A 402 -36.63 -5.88 -4.90
C CYS A 402 -35.19 -6.43 -5.04
N ASP A 403 -35.05 -7.75 -4.97
CA ASP A 403 -33.80 -8.46 -5.23
C ASP A 403 -33.80 -9.03 -6.66
N GLU A 404 -33.25 -8.26 -7.60
CA GLU A 404 -33.41 -8.49 -9.04
C GLU A 404 -32.11 -8.91 -9.74
N PRO A 405 -31.92 -10.20 -10.08
CA PRO A 405 -30.93 -10.61 -11.05
C PRO A 405 -31.41 -10.29 -12.48
N GLY A 406 -30.48 -9.97 -13.39
CA GLY A 406 -30.78 -9.63 -14.78
C GLY A 406 -29.67 -8.79 -15.43
N PRO A 407 -29.84 -8.33 -16.69
CA PRO A 407 -28.78 -7.63 -17.43
C PRO A 407 -28.31 -6.29 -16.84
N ARG A 408 -29.10 -5.67 -15.96
CA ARG A 408 -28.79 -4.38 -15.29
C ARG A 408 -28.23 -4.55 -13.86
N SER A 409 -27.93 -5.77 -13.45
CA SER A 409 -27.70 -6.17 -12.06
C SER A 409 -26.27 -6.65 -11.85
N ASP A 410 -25.40 -5.77 -11.37
CA ASP A 410 -23.96 -5.99 -11.27
C ASP A 410 -23.63 -6.25 -9.81
N ARG A 411 -23.62 -7.53 -9.46
CA ARG A 411 -23.69 -8.05 -8.09
C ARG A 411 -22.73 -9.22 -7.82
N TYR A 412 -21.76 -9.40 -8.73
CA TYR A 412 -20.95 -10.61 -8.82
C TYR A 412 -19.51 -10.36 -8.38
N PHE A 413 -18.90 -11.30 -7.66
CA PHE A 413 -17.51 -11.23 -7.19
C PHE A 413 -16.71 -12.43 -7.67
N ASN A 414 -15.53 -12.22 -8.25
CA ASN A 414 -14.66 -13.28 -8.75
C ASN A 414 -14.06 -14.11 -7.59
N LEU A 415 -14.18 -15.43 -7.67
CA LEU A 415 -13.63 -16.40 -6.70
C LEU A 415 -12.33 -17.07 -7.20
N ARG A 416 -11.97 -16.90 -8.47
CA ARG A 416 -10.71 -17.42 -9.04
C ARG A 416 -9.50 -16.72 -8.41
N PRO A 417 -8.43 -17.45 -8.07
CA PRO A 417 -7.26 -16.87 -7.45
C PRO A 417 -6.39 -16.11 -8.46
N VAL A 418 -5.98 -14.91 -8.08
CA VAL A 418 -4.98 -14.11 -8.81
C VAL A 418 -3.67 -14.22 -8.06
N ILE A 419 -2.67 -14.81 -8.72
CA ILE A 419 -1.38 -15.21 -8.13
C ILE A 419 -0.26 -14.57 -8.96
N SER A 420 0.78 -14.04 -8.31
CA SER A 420 1.96 -13.48 -8.98
C SER A 420 2.77 -14.55 -9.72
N ASP A 421 3.65 -14.13 -10.62
CA ASP A 421 4.54 -15.04 -11.37
C ASP A 421 5.69 -15.53 -10.46
N VAL A 422 5.36 -16.36 -9.47
CA VAL A 422 6.30 -16.88 -8.46
C VAL A 422 7.44 -17.71 -9.06
N TRP A 423 7.27 -18.25 -10.27
CA TRP A 423 8.32 -18.95 -11.01
C TRP A 423 9.39 -17.99 -11.55
N ASP A 424 9.00 -16.74 -11.87
CA ASP A 424 9.89 -15.65 -12.28
C ASP A 424 10.34 -14.80 -11.07
N ASN A 425 10.22 -15.36 -9.86
CA ASN A 425 10.52 -14.75 -8.57
C ASN A 425 9.69 -13.48 -8.25
N LYS A 426 8.48 -13.33 -8.84
CA LYS A 426 7.60 -12.18 -8.55
C LYS A 426 6.73 -12.39 -7.31
N VAL A 427 6.60 -11.34 -6.50
CA VAL A 427 5.72 -11.25 -5.32
C VAL A 427 4.69 -10.12 -5.48
N VAL A 428 3.67 -10.08 -4.63
CA VAL A 428 2.67 -9.01 -4.63
C VAL A 428 3.20 -7.76 -3.91
N THR A 429 3.00 -6.60 -4.53
CA THR A 429 3.42 -5.27 -4.04
C THR A 429 2.26 -4.28 -3.84
N GLY A 430 1.08 -4.61 -4.38
CA GLY A 430 -0.12 -3.79 -4.34
C GLY A 430 -1.38 -4.57 -4.72
N VAL A 431 -2.54 -3.98 -4.43
CA VAL A 431 -3.87 -4.57 -4.71
C VAL A 431 -4.89 -3.49 -5.02
N ARG A 432 -5.93 -3.82 -5.80
CA ARG A 432 -7.12 -2.98 -6.02
C ARG A 432 -8.34 -3.82 -6.38
N PHE A 433 -9.52 -3.19 -6.40
CA PHE A 433 -10.69 -3.76 -7.07
C PHE A 433 -10.77 -3.28 -8.53
N VAL A 434 -11.30 -4.13 -9.41
CA VAL A 434 -11.64 -3.77 -10.80
C VAL A 434 -12.96 -4.42 -11.18
N LYS A 435 -13.92 -3.64 -11.70
CA LYS A 435 -15.13 -4.19 -12.32
C LYS A 435 -14.89 -4.48 -13.80
N LYS A 436 -15.06 -5.74 -14.22
CA LYS A 436 -15.03 -6.15 -15.63
C LYS A 436 -16.03 -7.27 -15.88
N ASN A 437 -16.69 -7.24 -17.04
CA ASN A 437 -17.77 -8.19 -17.40
C ASN A 437 -18.87 -8.30 -16.32
N ARG A 438 -19.14 -7.18 -15.63
CA ARG A 438 -20.11 -7.04 -14.52
C ARG A 438 -19.72 -7.77 -13.22
N ILE A 439 -18.51 -8.33 -13.18
CA ILE A 439 -17.91 -9.01 -12.03
C ILE A 439 -16.89 -8.06 -11.38
N ILE A 440 -16.88 -8.02 -10.04
CA ILE A 440 -15.84 -7.39 -9.22
C ILE A 440 -14.68 -8.36 -9.05
N HIS A 441 -13.50 -7.97 -9.52
CA HIS A 441 -12.25 -8.71 -9.38
C HIS A 441 -11.35 -8.05 -8.34
N LEU A 442 -10.61 -8.87 -7.59
CA LEU A 442 -9.35 -8.45 -7.00
C LEU A 442 -8.29 -8.44 -8.11
N GLN A 443 -7.53 -7.36 -8.25
CA GLN A 443 -6.33 -7.31 -9.10
C GLN A 443 -5.09 -7.06 -8.22
N ILE A 444 -3.98 -7.72 -8.55
CA ILE A 444 -2.69 -7.56 -7.86
C ILE A 444 -1.69 -6.80 -8.72
N GLN A 445 -0.88 -5.97 -8.07
CA GLN A 445 0.39 -5.50 -8.62
C GLN A 445 1.47 -6.49 -8.19
N GLN A 446 2.35 -6.85 -9.12
CA GLN A 446 3.47 -7.75 -8.87
C GLN A 446 4.79 -7.12 -9.29
N GLY A 447 5.88 -7.55 -8.67
CA GLY A 447 7.25 -7.19 -9.07
C GLY A 447 8.24 -8.28 -8.66
N GLN A 448 9.36 -8.38 -9.38
CA GLN A 448 10.42 -9.34 -9.10
C GLN A 448 11.12 -9.01 -7.78
N LEU A 449 11.22 -10.01 -6.89
CA LEU A 449 11.90 -9.90 -5.61
C LEU A 449 13.42 -9.89 -5.79
N LEU A 450 14.10 -9.02 -5.04
CA LEU A 450 15.55 -8.82 -5.03
C LEU A 450 16.13 -9.08 -3.62
N PRO A 451 17.46 -9.25 -3.48
CA PRO A 451 18.14 -9.40 -2.20
C PRO A 451 17.69 -8.41 -1.12
N ARG A 452 17.58 -8.91 0.12
CA ARG A 452 17.15 -8.13 1.30
C ARG A 452 15.82 -7.41 1.10
N GLY A 453 14.91 -8.04 0.35
CA GLY A 453 13.51 -7.65 0.23
C GLY A 453 13.20 -6.46 -0.68
N ALA A 454 14.14 -6.00 -1.53
CA ALA A 454 13.80 -5.00 -2.54
C ALA A 454 12.92 -5.59 -3.65
N ILE A 455 12.32 -4.72 -4.44
CA ILE A 455 11.59 -5.05 -5.65
C ILE A 455 12.30 -4.40 -6.85
N ASN A 456 12.45 -5.13 -7.94
CA ASN A 456 12.94 -4.57 -9.19
C ASN A 456 11.85 -3.70 -9.83
N GLU A 457 11.91 -2.38 -9.65
CA GLU A 457 10.90 -1.41 -10.12
C GLU A 457 10.60 -1.54 -11.62
N SER A 458 11.59 -1.90 -12.45
CA SER A 458 11.41 -2.11 -13.90
C SER A 458 10.51 -3.29 -14.27
N THR A 459 10.18 -4.15 -13.30
CA THR A 459 9.30 -5.33 -13.47
C THR A 459 7.92 -5.15 -12.82
N VAL A 460 7.62 -3.96 -12.28
CA VAL A 460 6.40 -3.72 -11.52
C VAL A 460 5.21 -3.48 -12.44
N GLU A 461 4.22 -4.36 -12.38
CA GLU A 461 3.07 -4.37 -13.28
C GLU A 461 1.76 -4.80 -12.57
N TRP A 462 0.62 -4.31 -13.05
CA TRP A 462 -0.70 -4.83 -12.66
C TRP A 462 -1.00 -6.09 -13.46
N LYS A 463 -1.06 -7.25 -12.80
CA LYS A 463 -1.30 -8.53 -13.48
C LYS A 463 -2.71 -8.55 -14.10
N PRO A 464 -2.89 -8.95 -15.39
CA PRO A 464 -4.21 -9.01 -16.02
C PRO A 464 -5.22 -9.88 -15.26
N ILE A 465 -6.49 -9.48 -15.29
CA ILE A 465 -7.62 -10.25 -14.74
C ILE A 465 -8.25 -11.17 -15.79
N ASP A 466 -8.80 -12.31 -15.37
CA ASP A 466 -9.51 -13.25 -16.25
C ASP A 466 -10.72 -12.57 -16.92
N ASP A 467 -10.75 -12.58 -18.26
CA ASP A 467 -11.77 -11.92 -19.06
C ASP A 467 -13.03 -12.78 -19.31
N TYR A 468 -13.50 -13.50 -18.30
CA TYR A 468 -14.68 -14.34 -18.37
C TYR A 468 -15.96 -13.58 -18.03
N LYS A 469 -17.12 -14.15 -18.38
CA LYS A 469 -18.45 -13.64 -18.08
C LYS A 469 -19.28 -14.68 -17.32
N ILE A 470 -20.32 -14.21 -16.63
CA ILE A 470 -21.26 -15.05 -15.88
C ILE A 470 -22.08 -16.01 -16.77
N ASP A 471 -22.13 -15.78 -18.08
CA ASP A 471 -22.88 -16.54 -19.09
C ASP A 471 -21.99 -17.38 -20.03
N ASP A 472 -20.68 -17.47 -19.77
CA ASP A 472 -19.77 -18.35 -20.51
C ASP A 472 -19.97 -19.83 -20.14
N LEU A 473 -19.89 -20.73 -21.12
CA LEU A 473 -20.21 -22.17 -20.99
C LEU A 473 -19.45 -22.95 -19.90
N ASN A 474 -18.28 -22.45 -19.47
CA ASN A 474 -17.38 -23.10 -18.51
C ASN A 474 -17.22 -22.25 -17.22
N VAL A 475 -18.28 -21.55 -16.81
CA VAL A 475 -18.29 -20.67 -15.63
C VAL A 475 -19.47 -21.03 -14.74
N THR A 476 -19.24 -21.23 -13.45
CA THR A 476 -20.23 -21.73 -12.48
C THR A 476 -20.31 -20.85 -11.23
N GLU A 477 -21.52 -20.49 -10.82
CA GLU A 477 -21.77 -19.78 -9.55
C GLU A 477 -21.33 -20.63 -8.35
N GLY A 478 -20.69 -20.00 -7.36
CA GLY A 478 -20.09 -20.66 -6.20
C GLY A 478 -18.73 -21.31 -6.45
N VAL A 479 -18.28 -21.38 -7.71
CA VAL A 479 -16.95 -21.91 -8.10
C VAL A 479 -16.09 -20.79 -8.70
N ASP A 480 -16.57 -20.14 -9.76
CA ASP A 480 -15.86 -19.08 -10.47
C ASP A 480 -16.24 -17.69 -9.96
N TYR A 481 -17.53 -17.47 -9.65
CA TYR A 481 -18.03 -16.20 -9.11
C TYR A 481 -19.07 -16.43 -8.00
N HIS A 482 -19.21 -15.47 -7.10
CA HIS A 482 -20.30 -15.39 -6.12
C HIS A 482 -21.32 -14.34 -6.55
N ALA A 483 -22.62 -14.64 -6.50
CA ALA A 483 -23.68 -13.64 -6.69
C ALA A 483 -24.25 -13.20 -5.34
N MET A 484 -24.22 -11.89 -5.06
CA MET A 484 -24.90 -11.35 -3.88
C MET A 484 -26.42 -11.48 -4.03
N SER A 485 -27.12 -11.76 -2.92
CA SER A 485 -28.59 -11.89 -2.85
C SER A 485 -29.07 -11.54 -1.45
N TYR A 486 -30.39 -11.47 -1.22
CA TYR A 486 -30.96 -11.16 0.09
C TYR A 486 -30.32 -11.95 1.25
N GLU A 487 -30.06 -13.25 1.09
CA GLU A 487 -29.41 -14.07 2.13
C GLU A 487 -27.87 -13.98 2.09
N ASN A 488 -27.27 -13.92 0.90
CA ASN A 488 -25.83 -14.06 0.68
C ASN A 488 -25.14 -12.72 0.34
N ARG A 489 -25.51 -11.66 1.05
CA ARG A 489 -25.04 -10.27 0.89
C ARG A 489 -23.90 -9.86 1.85
N ARG A 490 -23.19 -10.82 2.46
CA ARG A 490 -22.25 -10.57 3.56
C ARG A 490 -20.80 -10.56 3.10
N ILE A 491 -19.99 -9.66 3.65
CA ILE A 491 -18.54 -9.61 3.40
C ILE A 491 -17.75 -9.32 4.68
N ASN A 492 -16.70 -10.12 4.91
CA ASN A 492 -15.81 -9.99 6.05
C ASN A 492 -14.80 -8.84 5.87
N LEU A 493 -14.52 -8.13 6.97
CA LEU A 493 -13.57 -7.04 7.07
C LEU A 493 -12.39 -7.50 7.97
N ASP A 494 -11.43 -8.19 7.34
CA ASP A 494 -10.33 -8.89 8.01
C ASP A 494 -8.98 -8.56 7.37
N ASP A 495 -7.96 -8.35 8.21
CA ASP A 495 -6.55 -8.35 7.78
C ASP A 495 -5.99 -9.78 7.78
N ILE A 496 -5.55 -10.24 6.62
CA ILE A 496 -4.94 -11.58 6.45
C ILE A 496 -3.42 -11.42 6.45
N THR A 497 -2.83 -11.47 7.65
CA THR A 497 -1.37 -11.45 7.90
C THR A 497 -0.90 -12.78 8.47
N TYR A 498 0.32 -13.21 8.15
CA TYR A 498 0.93 -14.36 8.85
C TYR A 498 1.65 -13.93 10.15
N LYS A 499 0.93 -13.97 11.27
CA LYS A 499 1.41 -13.54 12.60
C LYS A 499 2.54 -14.42 13.21
N TYR A 500 3.01 -15.47 12.52
CA TYR A 500 3.90 -16.51 13.10
C TYR A 500 5.18 -16.85 12.31
N GLY A 501 5.60 -16.04 11.34
CA GLY A 501 6.90 -16.29 10.70
C GLY A 501 7.39 -15.22 9.73
N ARG A 502 8.62 -14.76 9.96
CA ARG A 502 9.30 -13.74 9.14
C ARG A 502 9.60 -14.19 7.70
N ILE A 503 9.42 -15.47 7.35
CA ILE A 503 9.82 -16.05 6.06
C ILE A 503 8.69 -16.12 5.01
N PHE A 504 7.56 -15.44 5.24
CA PHE A 504 6.38 -15.50 4.35
C PHE A 504 6.08 -14.15 3.71
N LEU A 505 5.91 -14.14 2.38
CA LEU A 505 5.48 -12.99 1.58
C LEU A 505 4.18 -13.29 0.84
N VAL A 506 3.37 -12.28 0.57
CA VAL A 506 2.14 -12.44 -0.22
C VAL A 506 2.48 -12.74 -1.68
N THR A 507 1.92 -13.83 -2.20
CA THR A 507 2.07 -14.29 -3.59
C THR A 507 0.74 -14.34 -4.35
N GLY A 508 -0.40 -14.12 -3.70
CA GLY A 508 -1.68 -14.04 -4.40
C GLY A 508 -2.88 -13.81 -3.49
N VAL A 509 -4.03 -13.53 -4.07
CA VAL A 509 -5.31 -13.29 -3.38
C VAL A 509 -6.46 -13.98 -4.09
N ARG A 510 -7.54 -14.25 -3.35
CA ARG A 510 -8.86 -14.55 -3.90
C ARG A 510 -9.96 -14.12 -2.95
N PHE A 511 -11.19 -14.04 -3.46
CA PHE A 511 -12.35 -14.22 -2.60
C PHE A 511 -12.68 -15.71 -2.46
N ALA A 512 -13.27 -16.07 -1.32
CA ALA A 512 -13.92 -17.35 -1.09
C ALA A 512 -15.27 -17.13 -0.39
N VAL A 513 -16.19 -18.08 -0.51
CA VAL A 513 -17.49 -18.04 0.19
C VAL A 513 -17.50 -19.07 1.30
N LYS A 514 -17.88 -18.67 2.51
CA LYS A 514 -18.14 -19.58 3.64
C LYS A 514 -19.39 -19.14 4.38
N GLN A 515 -20.36 -20.04 4.55
CA GLN A 515 -21.62 -19.77 5.27
C GLN A 515 -22.36 -18.49 4.78
N GLY A 516 -22.41 -18.28 3.46
CA GLY A 516 -23.04 -17.10 2.84
C GLY A 516 -22.26 -15.79 2.99
N ARG A 517 -21.04 -15.82 3.57
CA ARG A 517 -20.13 -14.68 3.70
C ARG A 517 -19.00 -14.78 2.68
N LEU A 518 -18.77 -13.69 1.95
CA LEU A 518 -17.58 -13.49 1.13
C LEU A 518 -16.40 -13.11 2.04
N ARG A 519 -15.25 -13.77 1.87
CA ARG A 519 -14.03 -13.48 2.64
C ARG A 519 -12.81 -13.38 1.74
N LEU A 520 -11.86 -12.54 2.12
CA LEU A 520 -10.53 -12.50 1.51
C LEU A 520 -9.73 -13.73 1.95
N GLU A 521 -9.05 -14.38 1.01
CA GLU A 521 -8.00 -15.36 1.27
C GLU A 521 -6.71 -14.93 0.56
N VAL A 522 -5.57 -15.14 1.21
CA VAL A 522 -4.26 -14.67 0.76
C VAL A 522 -3.28 -15.83 0.72
N SER A 523 -2.67 -16.06 -0.45
CA SER A 523 -1.62 -17.05 -0.65
C SER A 523 -0.26 -16.46 -0.26
N HIS A 524 0.55 -17.28 0.42
CA HIS A 524 1.84 -16.87 0.96
C HIS A 524 2.95 -17.80 0.45
N GLY A 525 4.01 -17.23 -0.10
CA GLY A 525 5.23 -17.94 -0.49
C GLY A 525 6.31 -17.86 0.60
N ILE A 526 7.06 -18.95 0.79
CA ILE A 526 8.26 -18.95 1.63
C ILE A 526 9.43 -18.34 0.84
N TYR A 527 10.29 -17.54 1.47
CA TYR A 527 11.44 -16.90 0.81
C TYR A 527 12.71 -16.81 1.67
N TRP A 528 13.84 -16.57 1.01
CA TRP A 528 15.16 -16.37 1.62
C TRP A 528 15.56 -14.89 1.58
N PHE A 529 15.43 -14.17 2.70
CA PHE A 529 15.65 -12.70 2.77
C PHE A 529 16.98 -12.24 2.16
N GLU A 530 18.13 -12.78 2.57
CA GLU A 530 19.44 -12.31 2.09
C GLU A 530 19.63 -12.47 0.58
N ARG A 531 18.91 -13.40 -0.07
CA ARG A 531 19.01 -13.64 -1.52
C ARG A 531 17.86 -13.04 -2.33
N GLY A 532 16.73 -12.74 -1.69
CA GLY A 532 15.51 -12.37 -2.40
C GLY A 532 14.84 -13.53 -3.15
N GLU A 533 15.20 -14.78 -2.87
CA GLU A 533 14.70 -15.96 -3.60
C GLU A 533 13.43 -16.53 -2.95
N LEU A 534 12.33 -16.66 -3.70
CA LEU A 534 11.20 -17.51 -3.34
C LEU A 534 11.65 -18.98 -3.29
N ASN A 535 11.41 -19.66 -2.17
CA ASN A 535 11.85 -21.03 -1.93
C ASN A 535 10.91 -22.05 -2.61
N SER A 536 11.02 -22.15 -3.93
CA SER A 536 10.35 -23.18 -4.73
C SER A 536 10.87 -24.60 -4.48
N TYR A 537 11.96 -24.78 -3.72
CA TYR A 537 12.63 -26.08 -3.61
C TYR A 537 11.87 -27.09 -2.74
N ASN A 538 11.09 -26.63 -1.77
CA ASN A 538 10.16 -27.49 -1.02
C ASN A 538 8.98 -28.04 -1.86
N ILE A 539 8.81 -27.58 -3.11
CA ILE A 539 7.84 -28.12 -4.08
C ILE A 539 8.45 -29.31 -4.86
N LYS A 540 9.78 -29.49 -4.83
CA LYS A 540 10.51 -30.56 -5.56
C LYS A 540 11.00 -31.67 -4.63
N GLY A 541 10.10 -32.20 -3.79
CA GLY A 541 10.45 -33.19 -2.75
C GLY A 541 9.52 -34.40 -2.60
N HIS A 542 8.28 -34.35 -3.07
CA HIS A 542 7.35 -35.49 -3.09
C HIS A 542 6.65 -35.53 -4.44
N GLN A 543 6.77 -36.64 -5.17
CA GLN A 543 6.15 -36.77 -6.49
C GLN A 543 4.62 -36.99 -6.38
N GLU A 544 3.95 -36.75 -7.50
CA GLU A 544 2.53 -37.02 -7.79
C GLU A 544 1.46 -36.16 -7.08
N HIS A 545 1.66 -35.65 -5.85
CA HIS A 545 0.57 -34.99 -5.09
C HIS A 545 0.80 -33.54 -4.60
N VAL A 546 1.82 -32.82 -5.10
CA VAL A 546 1.98 -31.36 -4.87
C VAL A 546 1.99 -30.61 -6.20
N LYS A 547 0.84 -30.09 -6.61
CA LYS A 547 0.65 -29.41 -7.92
C LYS A 547 0.18 -27.95 -7.82
N GLU A 548 -0.02 -27.46 -6.60
CA GLU A 548 -0.47 -26.10 -6.35
C GLU A 548 0.51 -25.35 -5.45
N ILE A 549 0.65 -24.05 -5.73
CA ILE A 549 1.07 -23.07 -4.73
C ILE A 549 0.05 -23.17 -3.60
N GLN A 550 0.50 -23.56 -2.39
CA GLN A 550 -0.45 -23.69 -1.28
C GLN A 550 -1.10 -22.33 -1.03
N ILE A 551 -2.40 -22.22 -1.30
CA ILE A 551 -3.22 -21.10 -0.85
C ILE A 551 -3.41 -21.31 0.65
N LEU A 552 -2.37 -20.95 1.40
CA LEU A 552 -2.31 -21.00 2.84
C LEU A 552 -3.25 -19.94 3.42
N SER A 553 -4.55 -20.25 3.41
CA SER A 553 -5.58 -19.56 4.16
C SER A 553 -5.34 -19.83 5.66
N LEU A 554 -4.37 -19.12 6.24
CA LEU A 554 -3.86 -19.35 7.60
C LEU A 554 -4.86 -18.94 8.70
N ARG A 555 -6.00 -18.34 8.33
CA ARG A 555 -7.20 -18.23 9.17
C ARG A 555 -8.12 -19.48 9.12
N GLY A 556 -7.69 -20.58 8.50
CA GLY A 556 -8.38 -21.89 8.58
C GLY A 556 -8.36 -22.52 9.98
N ILE A 557 -7.60 -21.95 10.92
CA ILE A 557 -7.42 -22.44 12.30
C ILE A 557 -8.42 -21.79 13.28
N PHE A 558 -8.91 -20.58 12.99
CA PHE A 558 -9.75 -19.80 13.89
C PHE A 558 -10.96 -19.19 13.17
N ASP A 559 -12.11 -19.85 13.27
CA ASP A 559 -13.42 -19.20 13.06
C ASP A 559 -13.72 -18.34 14.28
N TYR A 560 -13.19 -17.11 14.31
CA TYR A 560 -13.65 -16.10 15.24
C TYR A 560 -15.07 -15.66 14.90
N GLU A 561 -15.89 -15.38 15.91
CA GLU A 561 -17.26 -14.93 15.71
C GLU A 561 -17.28 -13.45 15.25
N HIS A 562 -17.47 -13.21 13.95
CA HIS A 562 -17.51 -11.84 13.43
C HIS A 562 -18.76 -11.07 13.89
N GLU A 563 -18.54 -9.85 14.37
CA GLU A 563 -19.60 -8.89 14.71
C GLU A 563 -20.16 -8.19 13.44
N LYS A 564 -21.49 -7.95 13.37
CA LYS A 564 -22.08 -7.15 12.28
C LYS A 564 -21.81 -5.67 12.52
N LEU A 565 -21.03 -5.05 11.64
CA LEU A 565 -20.96 -3.60 11.50
C LEU A 565 -22.29 -3.13 10.87
N ASN A 566 -23.09 -2.39 11.65
CA ASN A 566 -24.38 -1.88 11.20
C ASN A 566 -24.20 -0.63 10.32
N ILE A 567 -24.84 -0.61 9.15
CA ILE A 567 -24.84 0.51 8.19
C ILE A 567 -26.27 0.86 7.72
N ASP A 568 -27.28 0.45 8.49
CA ASP A 568 -28.69 0.54 8.11
C ASP A 568 -29.15 2.03 8.11
N ASN A 569 -30.06 2.40 7.20
CA ASN A 569 -30.60 3.76 7.07
C ASN A 569 -29.56 4.89 6.83
N LEU A 570 -28.49 4.63 6.08
CA LEU A 570 -27.47 5.64 5.71
C LEU A 570 -27.70 6.23 4.29
N ASN A 571 -27.09 7.38 3.98
CA ASN A 571 -27.23 8.04 2.66
C ASN A 571 -26.17 7.55 1.64
N VAL A 572 -26.35 7.87 0.36
CA VAL A 572 -25.42 7.55 -0.73
C VAL A 572 -24.00 8.06 -0.41
N PRO A 573 -22.95 7.20 -0.41
CA PRO A 573 -21.61 7.55 0.09
C PRO A 573 -21.01 8.80 -0.54
N THR A 574 -21.21 8.97 -1.86
CA THR A 574 -20.65 10.06 -2.67
C THR A 574 -21.36 11.41 -2.50
N ARG A 575 -22.45 11.48 -1.71
CA ARG A 575 -23.07 12.76 -1.29
C ARG A 575 -22.39 13.39 -0.05
N SER A 576 -21.39 12.72 0.55
CA SER A 576 -20.65 13.25 1.70
C SER A 576 -19.74 14.42 1.31
N THR A 577 -19.83 15.53 2.04
CA THR A 577 -18.88 16.67 1.95
C THR A 577 -17.65 16.51 2.86
N HIS A 578 -17.54 15.39 3.57
CA HIS A 578 -16.46 15.11 4.52
C HIS A 578 -15.67 13.87 4.05
N SER A 579 -14.37 13.82 4.37
CA SER A 579 -13.55 12.62 4.16
C SER A 579 -14.13 11.40 4.91
N SER A 580 -13.76 10.20 4.48
CA SER A 580 -14.24 8.94 5.05
C SER A 580 -13.12 8.23 5.81
N GLU A 581 -13.30 8.09 7.12
CA GLU A 581 -12.32 7.52 8.04
C GLU A 581 -12.49 6.00 8.18
N PRO A 582 -11.43 5.21 8.43
CA PRO A 582 -11.54 3.78 8.72
C PRO A 582 -12.34 3.53 10.02
N LEU A 583 -13.44 2.77 9.93
CA LEU A 583 -14.33 2.50 11.08
C LEU A 583 -14.35 1.02 11.52
N SER A 584 -13.98 0.08 10.64
CA SER A 584 -13.99 -1.35 10.95
C SER A 584 -12.77 -1.83 11.74
N LYS A 585 -13.00 -2.79 12.64
CA LYS A 585 -11.99 -3.49 13.47
C LYS A 585 -11.74 -4.91 12.95
N GLU A 586 -10.69 -5.59 13.45
CA GLU A 586 -10.50 -7.04 13.18
C GLU A 586 -11.77 -7.83 13.57
N ASN A 587 -12.09 -8.88 12.80
CA ASN A 587 -13.22 -9.78 13.06
C ASN A 587 -14.60 -9.08 13.01
N GLN A 588 -14.80 -8.17 12.06
CA GLN A 588 -16.13 -7.63 11.74
C GLN A 588 -16.57 -8.06 10.33
N TYR A 589 -17.88 -8.00 10.08
CA TYR A 589 -18.46 -8.15 8.74
C TYR A 589 -19.51 -7.06 8.50
N VAL A 590 -19.75 -6.75 7.23
CA VAL A 590 -20.82 -5.84 6.80
C VAL A 590 -21.76 -6.57 5.83
N GLU A 591 -23.00 -6.10 5.75
CA GLU A 591 -23.99 -6.57 4.78
C GLU A 591 -24.17 -5.49 3.71
N PHE A 592 -24.23 -5.87 2.43
CA PHE A 592 -24.71 -4.97 1.39
C PHE A 592 -26.21 -4.77 1.58
N VAL A 593 -26.65 -3.54 1.86
CA VAL A 593 -28.04 -3.16 2.14
C VAL A 593 -28.45 -1.95 1.30
N ASN A 594 -29.72 -1.59 1.33
CA ASN A 594 -30.19 -0.36 0.70
C ASN A 594 -29.87 0.90 1.54
N THR A 595 -29.79 2.05 0.86
CA THR A 595 -29.85 3.38 1.47
C THR A 595 -31.14 3.62 2.24
N GLY A 596 -31.14 4.63 3.11
CA GLY A 596 -32.30 5.03 3.89
C GLY A 596 -33.52 5.43 3.05
N LEU A 597 -34.72 5.13 3.57
CA LEU A 597 -36.01 5.40 2.92
C LEU A 597 -36.21 6.90 2.67
N GLU A 598 -36.24 7.70 3.74
CA GLU A 598 -36.34 9.16 3.68
C GLU A 598 -35.23 9.79 2.83
N LYS A 599 -34.01 9.27 2.97
CA LYS A 599 -32.78 9.81 2.36
C LYS A 599 -32.72 9.60 0.85
N ASP A 600 -33.13 8.43 0.37
CA ASP A 600 -32.82 7.99 -1.00
C ASP A 600 -33.82 6.97 -1.58
N ALA A 601 -35.00 6.81 -0.96
CA ALA A 601 -36.04 5.85 -1.34
C ALA A 601 -35.54 4.39 -1.49
N ALA A 602 -34.52 4.01 -0.71
CA ALA A 602 -33.83 2.71 -0.78
C ALA A 602 -33.31 2.33 -2.19
N GLN A 603 -32.93 3.31 -3.02
CA GLN A 603 -32.62 3.09 -4.44
C GLN A 603 -31.17 2.68 -4.72
N THR A 604 -30.28 2.85 -3.76
CA THR A 604 -28.83 2.65 -3.92
C THR A 604 -28.35 1.57 -2.96
N THR A 605 -27.54 0.63 -3.44
CA THR A 605 -26.95 -0.42 -2.58
C THR A 605 -25.64 0.10 -1.95
N ILE A 606 -25.51 -0.02 -0.63
CA ILE A 606 -24.36 0.39 0.17
C ILE A 606 -23.80 -0.80 0.96
N PRO A 607 -22.50 -0.84 1.30
CA PRO A 607 -21.49 0.17 0.99
C PRO A 607 -21.07 0.13 -0.48
N PHE A 608 -20.44 1.20 -0.95
CA PHE A 608 -19.74 1.19 -2.24
C PHE A 608 -18.40 0.45 -2.12
N LEU A 609 -17.75 0.20 -3.24
CA LEU A 609 -16.40 -0.37 -3.31
C LEU A 609 -15.43 0.73 -3.76
N ASP A 610 -14.30 0.89 -3.06
CA ASP A 610 -13.23 1.81 -3.46
C ASP A 610 -12.32 1.15 -4.52
N MET A 611 -12.20 1.74 -5.70
CA MET A 611 -11.42 1.18 -6.82
C MET A 611 -9.95 1.60 -6.81
N GLN A 612 -9.52 2.49 -5.91
CA GLN A 612 -8.20 3.12 -5.97
C GLN A 612 -7.02 2.13 -5.81
N ASP A 613 -5.93 2.41 -6.53
CA ASP A 613 -4.68 1.65 -6.49
C ASP A 613 -4.01 1.71 -5.10
N VAL A 614 -4.09 0.60 -4.35
CA VAL A 614 -3.38 0.46 -3.06
C VAL A 614 -2.07 -0.27 -3.28
N ALA A 615 -1.06 0.51 -3.67
CA ALA A 615 0.33 0.09 -3.88
C ALA A 615 1.29 1.06 -3.16
N SER A 616 2.46 0.54 -2.79
CA SER A 616 3.53 1.32 -2.17
C SER A 616 4.47 1.95 -3.22
N ASN A 617 5.03 3.12 -2.91
CA ASN A 617 6.10 3.75 -3.71
C ASN A 617 7.16 4.33 -2.75
N PRO A 618 8.41 3.80 -2.73
CA PRO A 618 8.89 2.68 -3.54
C PRO A 618 8.17 1.36 -3.22
N PRO A 619 8.04 0.45 -4.20
CA PRO A 619 7.32 -0.81 -4.05
C PRO A 619 8.07 -1.77 -3.10
N VAL A 620 7.35 -2.31 -2.12
CA VAL A 620 7.88 -3.29 -1.16
C VAL A 620 7.06 -4.59 -1.17
N PRO A 621 7.68 -5.74 -0.85
CA PRO A 621 6.95 -6.99 -0.67
C PRO A 621 5.98 -6.88 0.51
N LEU A 622 4.85 -7.58 0.42
CA LEU A 622 3.80 -7.57 1.45
C LEU A 622 3.86 -8.80 2.37
N SER A 623 3.46 -8.61 3.63
CA SER A 623 3.26 -9.68 4.63
C SER A 623 1.79 -9.96 4.96
N GLY A 624 0.89 -9.19 4.36
CA GLY A 624 -0.55 -9.41 4.41
C GLY A 624 -1.32 -8.41 3.55
N ILE A 625 -2.60 -8.72 3.33
CA ILE A 625 -3.59 -7.87 2.68
C ILE A 625 -4.88 -7.98 3.48
N GLY A 626 -5.64 -6.89 3.59
CA GLY A 626 -6.92 -6.86 4.29
C GLY A 626 -8.01 -6.12 3.54
N LEU A 627 -9.24 -6.25 4.02
CA LEU A 627 -10.39 -5.45 3.61
C LEU A 627 -10.92 -4.68 4.82
N TYR A 628 -11.25 -3.40 4.63
CA TYR A 628 -11.75 -2.54 5.69
C TYR A 628 -12.90 -1.66 5.17
N TYR A 629 -13.74 -1.18 6.09
CA TYR A 629 -14.80 -0.22 5.82
C TYR A 629 -14.39 1.16 6.32
N LYS A 630 -14.50 2.16 5.44
CA LYS A 630 -14.40 3.58 5.78
C LYS A 630 -15.71 4.32 5.52
N SER A 631 -16.04 5.31 6.34
CA SER A 631 -17.21 6.16 6.09
C SER A 631 -17.13 7.53 6.76
N SER A 632 -18.06 8.39 6.38
CA SER A 632 -18.34 9.69 6.98
C SER A 632 -19.69 9.63 7.72
N PRO A 633 -19.89 10.36 8.84
CA PRO A 633 -21.11 10.26 9.64
C PRO A 633 -22.40 10.46 8.83
N GLY A 634 -23.31 9.47 8.87
CA GLY A 634 -24.61 9.49 8.20
C GLY A 634 -24.65 8.89 6.78
N TYR A 635 -23.49 8.54 6.21
CA TYR A 635 -23.32 8.03 4.85
C TYR A 635 -22.90 6.55 4.82
N GLY A 636 -23.27 5.83 3.76
CA GLY A 636 -23.14 4.36 3.65
C GLY A 636 -21.72 3.83 3.40
N GLY A 637 -20.72 4.70 3.27
CA GLY A 637 -19.30 4.37 3.21
C GLY A 637 -18.84 3.50 2.03
N PHE A 638 -17.58 3.07 2.15
CA PHE A 638 -16.85 2.29 1.15
C PHE A 638 -16.16 1.10 1.81
N ILE A 639 -16.19 -0.06 1.17
CA ILE A 639 -15.22 -1.13 1.42
C ILE A 639 -14.02 -0.89 0.51
N ALA A 640 -12.84 -0.86 1.11
CA ALA A 640 -11.58 -0.67 0.42
C ALA A 640 -10.60 -1.79 0.79
N PRO A 641 -9.68 -2.17 -0.12
CA PRO A 641 -8.58 -3.04 0.24
C PRO A 641 -7.47 -2.24 0.95
N ARG A 642 -6.63 -2.92 1.74
CA ARG A 642 -5.42 -2.36 2.33
C ARG A 642 -4.26 -3.34 2.29
N ILE A 643 -3.04 -2.83 2.13
CA ILE A 643 -1.81 -3.64 2.07
C ILE A 643 -1.03 -3.53 3.38
N ILE A 644 -0.28 -4.57 3.72
CA ILE A 644 0.53 -4.61 4.94
C ILE A 644 1.97 -4.94 4.54
N SER A 645 2.84 -3.93 4.55
CA SER A 645 4.24 -4.07 4.11
C SER A 645 4.97 -5.14 4.93
N TYR A 646 5.97 -5.78 4.33
CA TYR A 646 6.84 -6.68 5.06
C TYR A 646 7.59 -5.97 6.21
N ASP A 647 7.86 -6.68 7.30
CA ASP A 647 8.54 -6.12 8.47
C ASP A 647 10.06 -6.30 8.39
N ILE A 648 10.77 -5.23 8.05
CA ILE A 648 12.23 -5.21 7.93
C ILE A 648 12.96 -5.05 9.27
N ALA A 649 12.25 -4.74 10.37
CA ALA A 649 12.87 -4.21 11.58
C ALA A 649 13.68 -5.24 12.39
N ASP A 650 13.50 -6.53 12.14
CA ASP A 650 14.34 -7.61 12.70
C ASP A 650 15.55 -7.98 11.81
N TYR A 651 15.68 -7.35 10.63
CA TYR A 651 16.79 -7.57 9.69
C TYR A 651 17.78 -6.41 9.66
N VAL A 652 17.37 -5.21 10.09
CA VAL A 652 18.33 -4.17 10.48
C VAL A 652 19.17 -4.71 11.64
N ARG A 653 20.47 -4.89 11.39
CA ARG A 653 21.45 -5.25 12.42
C ARG A 653 22.33 -4.04 12.71
N LEU A 654 22.70 -3.89 13.98
CA LEU A 654 23.90 -3.13 14.33
C LEU A 654 25.10 -3.76 13.61
N PRO A 655 26.07 -2.97 13.11
CA PRO A 655 27.36 -3.52 12.72
C PRO A 655 27.96 -4.20 13.95
N ILE A 656 28.36 -5.47 13.82
CA ILE A 656 29.11 -6.14 14.88
C ILE A 656 30.47 -5.47 14.90
N SER A 657 30.82 -4.83 16.01
CA SER A 657 32.17 -4.33 16.25
C SER A 657 33.13 -5.52 16.25
N GLU A 658 34.04 -5.57 15.27
CA GLU A 658 35.16 -6.50 15.31
C GLU A 658 36.08 -6.12 16.50
N PRO A 659 36.55 -7.11 17.30
CA PRO A 659 37.26 -6.88 18.55
C PRO A 659 38.76 -6.55 18.40
#